data_AF-A0A845JZQ2-F1
#
_entry.id   AF-A0A845JZQ2-F1
#
_cell.length_a   1.000
_cell.length_b   1.000
_cell.length_c   1.000
_cell.angle_alpha   90.00
_cell.angle_beta   90.00
_cell.angle_gamma   90.00
#
_symmetry.space_group_name_H-M   'P 1'
#
loop_
_entity.id
_entity.type
_entity.pdbx_description
1 polymer ?
#
loop_
_entity_poly.entity_id
_entity_poly.type
_entity_poly.pdbx_seq_one_letter_code
_entity_poly.pdbx_strand_id
1 'polypeptide(L)'
;MCRILNYSNFYKRISNLLQIFIIISLIVIMASCDSGYTIDDENLNSAILDTNQPELPTDLPVTVSLGTFRDSAVAGINFESGGQQGVTDSNGTFKYEEGQNVTFSVGGVVIGSGPPSSEMTPVDIVEGGSEDNQAVVNIARFLQTLDDDGDPTNGIGISSTTSDAIKSVGKSIDFNVDASSFTENTDVLEVVQKVATQTGREVELVSETKAKSHLQDTVMQVKKRKGISAPGIRLSKTQGKTTESGENFLTSVWLNSSPSQNVSLLVSSSDITEGTVSPTSLTFSTNNWETPQTLTVKGVDDSDSDGHVSYQIEIDPSNSSDSTYKGLGQKKLALQNQDNDAGIKLFPKKGVTSESGKSTEFKLKLLVQPSSDVSVSLSVSDNTEASISKSNITFSSSNWNQTQTFTVTGLDDDLNDKAQPFKLKVGGFNSQDSKYSSLAYSEFNLINLDDGKDTKIPLDTNKPEGNLLIDDGKKFIRSTKVSISVTGTDDIGITGYFLSENSNSPVINHSGWISTKPMPRLVLGNLKYDFSSGDGEKKLYLWLKDASGKISDKFSASTFLDSNPPTISINQPSVSETTYGPVSFQIEYQGADNITLKTSDIIIDANGTLKIGAIDVTGSGKENRTVMISNFTGYGLVRIQIAAGSAYDNSGLFSAQSAKSLPVIVKAPDSDIVRPTPSGWPMKHGTEGEDKANAVATDSVGNVYVVGFTEGRLNGETYFGSQDAFLIKYSPDGKTLWTKLIGSSLGDKANAVKVNLSGHVFVAGSTDGSLDGNTNMGRTDIFVAKFDSEGNKKWLRQYGSTEEDTAIGLDTDPPGNVYVTGNTRGDLDGNKNLSNGDVFVSKFNTDGVKQWTKMIGTGSDDGAGGIAVQSSGNIYVTGFTSGELEEDSSLGMKDIFLIKFNTDGTKQWTKQVGSSKSEESKGVIVDSFGNIIVTGHTGGQFGQSYISDSETVLVVKFDFSGKVLWHKQFNSTKMDQANALASDNQGNIYLAGFTWGAFEEQTNKGSDDLLLIKLNEDGEKI
;
A
#
# COMPACT_ATOMS: atom_id res chain seq x y z
N MET A 1 62.40 -11.41 7.87
CA MET A 1 62.54 -11.44 9.34
C MET A 1 61.71 -10.28 9.92
N CYS A 2 61.32 -10.33 11.19
CA CYS A 2 60.34 -9.48 11.87
C CYS A 2 60.10 -8.01 11.43
N ARG A 3 58.80 -7.68 11.36
CA ARG A 3 58.11 -6.50 11.96
C ARG A 3 58.11 -5.11 11.28
N ILE A 4 56.85 -4.67 11.06
CA ILE A 4 56.24 -3.39 11.46
C ILE A 4 56.32 -2.18 10.49
N LEU A 5 55.11 -1.83 10.00
CA LEU A 5 54.55 -0.49 9.68
C LEU A 5 55.33 0.44 8.71
N ASN A 6 54.67 1.18 7.81
CA ASN A 6 53.44 1.94 8.10
C ASN A 6 52.47 2.13 6.91
N TYR A 7 51.36 2.81 7.18
CA TYR A 7 50.13 2.89 6.39
C TYR A 7 50.08 4.00 5.31
N SER A 8 48.94 4.03 4.58
CA SER A 8 48.39 5.13 3.77
C SER A 8 48.88 5.24 2.30
N ASN A 9 48.06 5.66 1.31
CA ASN A 9 46.62 5.98 1.34
C ASN A 9 45.92 5.98 -0.05
N PHE A 10 44.58 6.08 -0.03
CA PHE A 10 43.69 6.74 -1.02
C PHE A 10 43.21 6.06 -2.35
N TYR A 11 41.95 5.61 -2.33
CA TYR A 11 40.81 6.03 -3.20
C TYR A 11 40.87 6.01 -4.76
N LYS A 12 40.07 5.12 -5.39
CA LYS A 12 38.83 5.40 -6.19
C LYS A 12 38.32 4.12 -6.91
N ARG A 13 37.08 3.68 -6.66
CA ARG A 13 35.80 3.95 -7.39
C ARG A 13 35.71 3.30 -8.80
N ILE A 14 34.80 2.33 -9.06
CA ILE A 14 33.31 2.44 -9.29
C ILE A 14 33.01 2.89 -10.75
N SER A 15 32.13 2.26 -11.55
CA SER A 15 31.23 1.09 -11.34
C SER A 15 30.57 0.57 -12.64
N ASN A 16 29.94 -0.63 -12.54
CA ASN A 16 28.67 -1.11 -13.15
C ASN A 16 28.30 -0.83 -14.62
N LEU A 17 27.84 -1.89 -15.31
CA LEU A 17 26.52 -1.93 -15.97
C LEU A 17 26.19 -3.33 -16.56
N LEU A 18 25.17 -4.02 -16.03
CA LEU A 18 24.03 -4.56 -16.80
C LEU A 18 22.97 -5.19 -15.89
N GLN A 19 21.74 -5.28 -16.40
CA GLN A 19 20.59 -5.95 -15.75
C GLN A 19 20.01 -7.05 -16.66
N ILE A 20 19.48 -8.10 -16.00
CA ILE A 20 18.39 -9.03 -16.35
C ILE A 20 17.75 -8.94 -17.76
N PHE A 21 17.58 -10.09 -18.46
CA PHE A 21 16.23 -10.64 -18.82
C PHE A 21 16.22 -12.02 -19.53
N ILE A 22 15.21 -12.86 -19.19
CA ILE A 22 14.75 -14.11 -19.87
C ILE A 22 15.79 -15.28 -19.68
N ILE A 23 15.47 -16.58 -19.56
CA ILE A 23 14.54 -17.49 -20.27
C ILE A 23 13.87 -18.53 -19.34
N ILE A 24 12.58 -18.78 -19.57
CA ILE A 24 11.84 -19.99 -19.14
C ILE A 24 12.01 -21.07 -20.21
N SER A 25 12.41 -22.31 -19.85
CA SER A 25 12.04 -23.63 -20.46
C SER A 25 13.12 -24.71 -20.27
N LEU A 26 12.79 -25.95 -20.69
CA LEU A 26 13.60 -27.19 -20.77
C LEU A 26 13.81 -27.93 -19.43
N ILE A 27 13.58 -29.26 -19.29
CA ILE A 27 13.13 -30.31 -20.24
C ILE A 27 12.16 -31.31 -19.53
N VAL A 28 11.11 -31.78 -20.22
CA VAL A 28 10.45 -33.08 -19.93
C VAL A 28 10.03 -33.80 -21.23
N ILE A 29 10.78 -34.83 -21.65
CA ILE A 29 10.37 -35.94 -22.54
C ILE A 29 11.33 -37.11 -22.22
N MET A 30 10.91 -38.33 -21.82
CA MET A 30 10.52 -39.50 -22.64
C MET A 30 10.28 -40.71 -21.69
N ALA A 31 9.56 -41.80 -22.01
CA ALA A 31 8.54 -42.10 -23.03
C ALA A 31 7.94 -43.52 -22.80
N SER A 32 6.92 -43.90 -23.61
CA SER A 32 6.29 -45.24 -23.77
C SER A 32 5.33 -45.70 -22.64
N CYS A 33 4.30 -46.55 -22.91
CA CYS A 33 4.01 -47.35 -24.13
C CYS A 33 2.49 -47.60 -24.35
N ASP A 34 2.06 -47.76 -25.61
CA ASP A 34 0.80 -48.38 -26.16
C ASP A 34 -0.59 -47.98 -25.59
N SER A 35 -1.72 -48.03 -26.33
CA SER A 35 -2.06 -48.21 -27.76
C SER A 35 -3.56 -47.82 -27.95
N GLY A 36 -4.17 -47.62 -29.13
CA GLY A 36 -3.68 -47.56 -30.51
C GLY A 36 -4.75 -47.98 -31.54
N TYR A 37 -5.44 -47.02 -32.19
CA TYR A 37 -6.34 -47.25 -33.35
C TYR A 37 -6.41 -45.99 -34.25
N THR A 38 -6.66 -46.15 -35.55
CA THR A 38 -6.47 -45.11 -36.58
C THR A 38 -7.73 -44.80 -37.40
N ILE A 39 -7.73 -43.62 -38.05
CA ILE A 39 -8.18 -43.37 -39.44
C ILE A 39 -7.67 -41.96 -39.84
N ASP A 40 -7.09 -41.85 -41.04
CA ASP A 40 -6.56 -40.63 -41.65
C ASP A 40 -7.70 -39.85 -42.40
N ASP A 41 -7.54 -38.68 -43.01
CA ASP A 41 -6.37 -37.90 -43.43
C ASP A 41 -6.78 -36.42 -43.60
N GLU A 42 -5.94 -35.46 -43.21
CA GLU A 42 -5.72 -34.14 -43.87
C GLU A 42 -4.80 -33.20 -43.06
N ASN A 43 -3.78 -32.66 -43.74
CA ASN A 43 -3.10 -31.38 -43.47
C ASN A 43 -2.45 -31.13 -42.08
N LEU A 44 -1.20 -31.61 -41.94
CA LEU A 44 -0.20 -31.00 -41.07
C LEU A 44 0.14 -29.55 -41.49
N ASN A 45 0.69 -28.78 -40.54
CA ASN A 45 1.48 -27.56 -40.71
C ASN A 45 0.83 -26.34 -41.42
N SER A 46 0.65 -25.26 -40.66
CA SER A 46 1.66 -24.18 -40.71
C SER A 46 1.42 -23.08 -39.67
N ALA A 47 2.49 -22.66 -39.01
CA ALA A 47 2.59 -21.38 -38.34
C ALA A 47 3.56 -20.51 -39.13
N ILE A 48 3.03 -19.48 -39.82
CA ILE A 48 3.78 -18.41 -40.48
C ILE A 48 2.99 -17.14 -40.12
N LEU A 49 3.40 -16.41 -39.08
CA LEU A 49 4.35 -15.30 -39.16
C LEU A 49 3.86 -14.15 -40.07
N ASP A 50 3.55 -12.99 -39.48
CA ASP A 50 4.45 -11.85 -39.70
C ASP A 50 4.43 -10.84 -38.52
N THR A 51 5.29 -9.83 -38.63
CA THR A 51 5.80 -8.88 -37.66
C THR A 51 4.81 -7.94 -36.94
N ASN A 52 5.08 -7.75 -35.63
CA ASN A 52 5.47 -6.43 -35.09
C ASN A 52 6.18 -6.62 -33.72
N GLN A 53 7.36 -6.01 -33.53
CA GLN A 53 8.07 -5.96 -32.24
C GLN A 53 8.46 -4.51 -31.92
N PRO A 54 8.07 -3.98 -30.75
CA PRO A 54 8.67 -2.78 -30.17
C PRO A 54 10.09 -3.06 -29.62
N GLU A 55 10.82 -1.99 -29.29
CA GLU A 55 12.13 -2.06 -28.62
C GLU A 55 11.99 -2.46 -27.14
N LEU A 56 13.06 -3.03 -26.56
CA LEU A 56 13.12 -3.39 -25.15
C LEU A 56 13.55 -2.17 -24.30
N PRO A 57 12.80 -1.80 -23.24
CA PRO A 57 13.18 -0.70 -22.34
C PRO A 57 14.39 -1.07 -21.48
N THR A 58 15.15 -0.07 -21.06
CA THR A 58 16.48 -0.23 -20.42
C THR A 58 16.50 -0.12 -18.89
N ASP A 59 15.36 0.12 -18.25
CA ASP A 59 15.24 0.15 -16.78
C ASP A 59 14.58 -1.13 -16.27
N LEU A 60 15.21 -1.79 -15.28
CA LEU A 60 14.43 -2.59 -14.34
C LEU A 60 13.53 -1.67 -13.50
N PRO A 61 12.34 -2.14 -13.08
CA PRO A 61 11.58 -1.44 -12.05
C PRO A 61 12.42 -1.33 -10.78
N VAL A 62 12.69 -0.10 -10.34
CA VAL A 62 13.27 0.16 -9.02
C VAL A 62 12.20 -0.16 -7.98
N THR A 63 12.50 -1.00 -6.99
CA THR A 63 11.54 -1.29 -5.92
C THR A 63 11.35 -0.04 -5.07
N VAL A 64 10.18 0.58 -5.17
CA VAL A 64 9.74 1.64 -4.27
C VAL A 64 8.97 1.00 -3.12
N SER A 65 9.52 1.10 -1.92
CA SER A 65 8.98 0.53 -0.68
C SER A 65 8.58 1.66 0.29
N LEU A 66 7.76 1.32 1.29
CA LEU A 66 7.28 2.24 2.32
C LEU A 66 8.01 1.97 3.64
N GLY A 67 8.35 3.03 4.36
CA GLY A 67 8.85 2.97 5.74
C GLY A 67 8.26 4.07 6.60
N THR A 68 8.36 3.96 7.93
CA THR A 68 7.89 4.99 8.88
C THR A 68 9.03 5.54 9.72
N PHE A 69 9.21 6.86 9.76
CA PHE A 69 10.21 7.50 10.63
C PHE A 69 9.63 7.76 12.03
N ARG A 70 10.38 7.39 13.08
CA ARG A 70 9.88 7.29 14.45
C ARG A 70 10.80 7.88 15.53
N ASP A 71 10.26 8.90 16.19
CA ASP A 71 10.49 9.38 17.55
C ASP A 71 9.08 9.82 18.01
N SER A 72 8.24 8.88 18.45
CA SER A 72 6.80 8.84 18.07
C SER A 72 6.55 8.93 16.55
N ALA A 73 5.32 9.05 16.04
CA ALA A 73 5.11 9.20 14.59
C ALA A 73 5.53 10.59 14.10
N VAL A 74 6.64 10.72 13.36
CA VAL A 74 7.20 12.02 12.96
C VAL A 74 6.65 12.47 11.62
N ALA A 75 5.63 13.32 11.64
CA ALA A 75 5.00 13.92 10.47
C ALA A 75 5.67 15.25 10.09
N GLY A 76 5.69 15.58 8.79
CA GLY A 76 6.13 16.91 8.34
C GLY A 76 7.63 17.09 8.06
N ILE A 77 8.45 16.05 8.23
CA ILE A 77 9.86 16.08 7.80
C ILE A 77 9.96 15.69 6.32
N ASN A 78 10.80 16.39 5.57
CA ASN A 78 11.09 16.03 4.18
C ASN A 78 11.93 14.75 4.14
N PHE A 79 11.72 13.92 3.14
CA PHE A 79 12.56 12.77 2.81
C PHE A 79 13.01 12.81 1.34
N GLU A 80 14.22 12.33 1.06
CA GLU A 80 14.76 12.11 -0.29
C GLU A 80 15.48 10.76 -0.36
N SER A 81 15.12 9.90 -1.32
CA SER A 81 15.71 8.57 -1.55
C SER A 81 15.56 8.13 -3.01
N GLY A 82 16.68 8.07 -3.74
CA GLY A 82 16.83 7.51 -5.10
C GLY A 82 16.20 8.31 -6.26
N GLY A 83 15.03 8.88 -6.01
CA GLY A 83 14.12 9.50 -6.97
C GLY A 83 12.76 9.80 -6.33
N GLN A 84 12.43 9.07 -5.25
CA GLN A 84 11.37 9.46 -4.31
C GLN A 84 11.81 10.68 -3.51
N GLN A 85 10.92 11.67 -3.45
CA GLN A 85 11.02 12.81 -2.54
C GLN A 85 9.63 13.14 -2.02
N GLY A 86 9.53 13.70 -0.82
CA GLY A 86 8.24 14.06 -0.23
C GLY A 86 8.36 14.52 1.21
N VAL A 87 7.22 14.49 1.91
CA VAL A 87 7.08 14.82 3.32
C VAL A 87 6.43 13.64 4.04
N THR A 88 6.85 13.32 5.26
CA THR A 88 6.25 12.23 6.04
C THR A 88 4.79 12.51 6.39
N ASP A 89 3.93 11.48 6.29
CA ASP A 89 2.52 11.58 6.68
C ASP A 89 2.33 11.53 8.20
N SER A 90 1.07 11.59 8.66
CA SER A 90 0.69 11.55 10.09
C SER A 90 1.10 10.27 10.84
N ASN A 91 1.49 9.20 10.14
CA ASN A 91 2.02 7.97 10.72
C ASN A 91 3.56 7.91 10.69
N GLY A 92 4.21 8.96 10.18
CA GLY A 92 5.64 9.04 9.88
C GLY A 92 6.01 8.43 8.52
N THR A 93 5.05 8.10 7.66
CA THR A 93 5.29 7.28 6.45
C THR A 93 6.03 8.05 5.36
N PHE A 94 7.10 7.46 4.83
CA PHE A 94 7.86 7.92 3.67
C PHE A 94 7.97 6.83 2.60
N LYS A 95 8.35 7.22 1.39
CA LYS A 95 8.72 6.30 0.29
C LYS A 95 10.24 6.27 0.16
N TYR A 96 10.78 5.11 -0.18
CA TYR A 96 12.20 4.95 -0.45
C TYR A 96 12.44 4.00 -1.62
N GLU A 97 13.60 4.11 -2.25
CA GLU A 97 14.07 3.16 -3.25
C GLU A 97 15.06 2.18 -2.62
N GLU A 98 14.86 0.88 -2.85
CA GLU A 98 15.67 -0.16 -2.21
C GLU A 98 17.16 -0.06 -2.60
N GLY A 99 18.00 0.15 -1.58
CA GLY A 99 19.43 0.39 -1.74
C GLY A 99 19.85 1.86 -1.86
N GLN A 100 18.91 2.83 -1.80
CA GLN A 100 19.20 4.26 -1.80
C GLN A 100 18.95 4.90 -0.43
N ASN A 101 19.97 5.55 0.14
CA ASN A 101 19.84 6.25 1.43
C ASN A 101 18.66 7.21 1.44
N VAL A 102 17.94 7.23 2.56
CA VAL A 102 16.90 8.20 2.89
C VAL A 102 17.55 9.33 3.68
N THR A 103 17.59 10.50 3.07
CA THR A 103 18.04 11.72 3.74
C THR A 103 16.82 12.47 4.26
N PHE A 104 16.82 12.79 5.55
CA PHE A 104 15.72 13.51 6.19
C PHE A 104 16.13 14.95 6.47
N SER A 105 15.21 15.89 6.25
CA SER A 105 15.41 17.31 6.57
C SER A 105 14.14 17.99 7.03
N VAL A 106 14.29 19.09 7.79
CA VAL A 106 13.19 19.93 8.23
C VAL A 106 13.54 21.39 7.95
N GLY A 107 12.70 22.10 7.20
CA GLY A 107 13.02 23.45 6.70
C GLY A 107 14.34 23.60 5.93
N GLY A 108 14.92 22.50 5.42
CA GLY A 108 16.25 22.50 4.81
C GLY A 108 17.42 22.27 5.78
N VAL A 109 17.18 22.17 7.09
CA VAL A 109 18.13 21.59 8.04
C VAL A 109 18.11 20.07 7.85
N VAL A 110 19.19 19.51 7.30
CA VAL A 110 19.36 18.05 7.22
C VAL A 110 19.59 17.51 8.63
N ILE A 111 18.70 16.62 9.08
CA ILE A 111 18.77 16.00 10.41
C ILE A 111 19.58 14.69 10.39
N GLY A 112 19.71 14.05 9.23
CA GLY A 112 20.54 12.85 9.05
C GLY A 112 20.29 12.14 7.73
N SER A 113 21.05 11.08 7.47
CA SER A 113 20.90 10.24 6.29
C SER A 113 21.25 8.80 6.61
N GLY A 114 20.30 7.89 6.41
CA GLY A 114 20.46 6.46 6.69
C GLY A 114 19.92 5.61 5.53
N PRO A 115 20.43 4.40 5.29
CA PRO A 115 19.82 3.47 4.36
C PRO A 115 18.45 3.01 4.88
N PRO A 116 17.53 2.65 3.96
CA PRO A 116 16.13 2.51 4.29
C PRO A 116 15.80 1.27 5.12
N SER A 117 14.79 1.40 5.98
CA SER A 117 14.14 0.29 6.68
C SER A 117 12.63 0.58 6.82
N SER A 118 11.84 -0.47 7.07
CA SER A 118 10.38 -0.39 7.22
C SER A 118 9.93 0.44 8.44
N GLU A 119 10.74 0.48 9.51
CA GLU A 119 10.71 1.57 10.49
C GLU A 119 12.13 2.13 10.62
N MET A 120 12.29 3.46 10.66
CA MET A 120 13.54 4.16 10.94
C MET A 120 13.34 5.11 12.11
N THR A 121 14.42 5.49 12.79
CA THR A 121 14.43 6.38 13.97
C THR A 121 15.61 7.37 13.88
N PRO A 122 15.72 8.36 14.77
CA PRO A 122 16.94 9.17 14.92
C PRO A 122 18.24 8.36 15.08
N VAL A 123 18.17 7.11 15.54
CA VAL A 123 19.33 6.20 15.62
C VAL A 123 19.83 5.80 14.23
N ASP A 124 18.93 5.48 13.30
CA ASP A 124 19.24 4.86 12.00
C ASP A 124 19.80 5.87 10.97
N ILE A 125 19.64 7.18 11.23
CA ILE A 125 20.08 8.28 10.35
C ILE A 125 21.42 8.92 10.77
N VAL A 126 22.06 8.37 11.81
CA VAL A 126 23.40 8.74 12.28
C VAL A 126 24.35 7.56 12.08
N GLU A 127 25.52 7.78 11.47
CA GLU A 127 26.52 6.72 11.29
C GLU A 127 27.06 6.25 12.65
N GLY A 128 26.80 4.98 13.01
CA GLY A 128 27.09 4.48 14.35
C GLY A 128 26.20 5.09 15.44
N GLY A 129 24.96 5.45 15.10
CA GLY A 129 23.96 5.93 16.04
C GLY A 129 23.65 4.92 17.15
N SER A 130 23.32 5.45 18.33
CA SER A 130 22.75 4.70 19.46
C SER A 130 21.89 5.64 20.30
N GLU A 131 21.07 5.09 21.21
CA GLU A 131 20.30 5.88 22.20
C GLU A 131 21.20 6.72 23.15
N ASP A 132 22.51 6.42 23.21
CA ASP A 132 23.51 7.19 23.96
C ASP A 132 24.34 8.16 23.10
N ASN A 133 24.19 8.13 21.77
CA ASN A 133 24.97 8.97 20.87
C ASN A 133 24.47 10.43 20.94
N GLN A 134 25.36 11.37 21.27
CA GLN A 134 25.02 12.78 21.49
C GLN A 134 24.33 13.43 20.28
N ALA A 135 24.71 13.06 19.04
CA ALA A 135 24.06 13.58 17.84
C ALA A 135 22.63 13.06 17.70
N VAL A 136 22.42 11.78 17.95
CA VAL A 136 21.08 11.15 17.96
C VAL A 136 20.18 11.83 19.01
N VAL A 137 20.70 12.05 20.22
CA VAL A 137 19.97 12.75 21.29
C VAL A 137 19.66 14.20 20.91
N ASN A 138 20.59 14.92 20.29
CA ASN A 138 20.36 16.30 19.83
C ASN A 138 19.36 16.37 18.66
N ILE A 139 19.30 15.36 17.79
CA ILE A 139 18.28 15.26 16.71
C ILE A 139 16.89 15.03 17.29
N ALA A 140 16.72 14.04 18.18
CA ALA A 140 15.45 13.79 18.88
C ALA A 140 14.99 15.04 19.65
N ARG A 141 15.91 15.66 20.39
CA ARG A 141 15.71 16.92 21.13
C ARG A 141 15.26 18.07 20.24
N PHE A 142 15.78 18.16 19.01
CA PHE A 142 15.37 19.16 18.02
C PHE A 142 13.97 18.83 17.48
N LEU A 143 13.71 17.60 17.04
CA LEU A 143 12.39 17.16 16.55
C LEU A 143 11.28 17.40 17.59
N GLN A 144 11.48 16.99 18.83
CA GLN A 144 10.54 17.18 19.94
C GLN A 144 10.37 18.66 20.35
N THR A 145 11.27 19.55 19.95
CA THR A 145 11.11 21.01 20.12
C THR A 145 10.32 21.61 18.96
N LEU A 146 10.47 21.05 17.75
CA LEU A 146 9.77 21.49 16.55
C LEU A 146 8.31 21.02 16.48
N ASP A 147 7.97 19.96 17.22
CA ASP A 147 6.61 19.48 17.43
C ASP A 147 5.61 20.61 17.77
N ASP A 148 4.54 20.73 17.00
CA ASP A 148 3.68 21.92 16.96
C ASP A 148 2.71 22.06 18.15
N ASP A 149 2.25 20.96 18.76
CA ASP A 149 1.45 21.03 20.00
C ASP A 149 2.31 20.91 21.28
N GLY A 150 3.52 20.34 21.16
CA GLY A 150 4.51 20.24 22.22
C GLY A 150 4.36 19.00 23.12
N ASP A 151 3.53 18.04 22.73
CA ASP A 151 3.42 16.72 23.35
C ASP A 151 3.93 15.62 22.39
N PRO A 152 5.25 15.37 22.37
CA PRO A 152 5.82 14.36 21.49
C PRO A 152 5.33 12.93 21.78
N THR A 153 4.55 12.70 22.85
CA THR A 153 3.99 11.36 23.16
C THR A 153 2.81 10.98 22.27
N ASN A 154 2.14 11.94 21.63
CA ASN A 154 1.00 11.67 20.73
C ASN A 154 1.41 11.54 19.25
N GLY A 155 2.56 12.09 18.88
CA GLY A 155 3.15 12.19 17.55
C GLY A 155 4.31 13.19 17.60
N ILE A 156 4.99 13.47 16.49
CA ILE A 156 5.75 14.72 16.34
C ILE A 156 5.22 15.39 15.07
N GLY A 157 4.41 16.42 15.23
CA GLY A 157 3.74 17.11 14.13
C GLY A 157 4.48 18.38 13.74
N ILE A 158 5.09 18.40 12.55
CA ILE A 158 5.82 19.58 12.04
C ILE A 158 5.08 20.18 10.84
N SER A 159 4.29 21.23 11.05
CA SER A 159 3.57 21.92 9.97
C SER A 159 4.50 22.56 8.94
N SER A 160 3.93 22.88 7.77
CA SER A 160 4.57 23.74 6.79
C SER A 160 4.97 25.10 7.38
N THR A 161 4.23 25.64 8.35
CA THR A 161 4.58 26.90 9.05
C THR A 161 5.88 26.75 9.84
N THR A 162 6.04 25.68 10.61
CA THR A 162 7.28 25.40 11.35
C THR A 162 8.44 25.09 10.40
N SER A 163 8.19 24.32 9.34
CA SER A 163 9.19 24.00 8.30
C SER A 163 9.66 25.26 7.55
N ASP A 164 8.75 26.14 7.13
CA ASP A 164 9.09 27.42 6.49
C ASP A 164 9.72 28.42 7.47
N ALA A 165 9.40 28.36 8.78
CA ALA A 165 10.08 29.17 9.80
C ALA A 165 11.57 28.82 9.90
N ILE A 166 11.90 27.53 10.03
CA ILE A 166 13.28 27.02 10.02
C ILE A 166 14.00 27.42 8.71
N LYS A 167 13.33 27.24 7.57
CA LYS A 167 13.82 27.62 6.24
C LYS A 167 14.06 29.11 6.08
N SER A 168 13.29 29.95 6.78
CA SER A 168 13.48 31.41 6.81
C SER A 168 14.64 31.87 7.70
N VAL A 169 15.19 30.99 8.54
CA VAL A 169 16.49 31.18 9.23
C VAL A 169 17.64 30.81 8.30
N GLY A 170 17.50 29.72 7.54
CA GLY A 170 18.47 29.34 6.50
C GLY A 170 19.86 28.95 7.02
N LYS A 171 19.95 28.56 8.30
CA LYS A 171 21.17 28.08 8.96
C LYS A 171 21.23 26.56 8.93
N SER A 172 22.44 26.01 8.91
CA SER A 172 22.70 24.60 9.22
C SER A 172 22.86 24.42 10.73
N ILE A 173 22.23 23.40 11.31
CA ILE A 173 22.45 22.98 12.69
C ILE A 173 23.51 21.88 12.74
N ASP A 174 24.50 21.99 13.62
CA ASP A 174 25.40 20.88 13.94
C ASP A 174 24.90 20.14 15.18
N PHE A 175 24.52 18.88 14.98
CA PHE A 175 24.06 17.99 16.05
C PHE A 175 25.22 17.32 16.80
N ASN A 176 26.46 17.37 16.29
CA ASN A 176 27.62 16.62 16.79
C ASN A 176 28.37 17.31 17.95
N VAL A 177 27.72 18.27 18.63
CA VAL A 177 28.26 19.01 19.78
C VAL A 177 27.67 18.48 21.09
N ASP A 178 28.35 18.70 22.22
CA ASP A 178 27.84 18.30 23.54
C ASP A 178 26.52 18.99 23.90
N ALA A 179 25.75 18.39 24.81
CA ALA A 179 24.42 18.88 25.18
C ALA A 179 24.39 20.34 25.70
N SER A 180 25.46 20.82 26.36
CA SER A 180 25.62 22.22 26.76
C SER A 180 25.83 23.12 25.55
N SER A 181 26.82 22.80 24.70
CA SER A 181 27.09 23.52 23.45
C SER A 181 25.88 23.55 22.51
N PHE A 182 25.05 22.50 22.47
CA PHE A 182 23.79 22.48 21.70
C PHE A 182 22.73 23.42 22.30
N THR A 183 22.71 23.57 23.63
CA THR A 183 21.76 24.46 24.33
C THR A 183 22.12 25.94 24.16
N GLU A 184 23.41 26.26 24.13
CA GLU A 184 23.91 27.63 23.97
C GLU A 184 24.15 28.01 22.49
N ASN A 185 23.90 27.11 21.55
CA ASN A 185 24.13 27.33 20.12
C ASN A 185 23.20 28.43 19.57
N THR A 186 23.79 29.51 19.06
CA THR A 186 23.04 30.68 18.56
C THR A 186 22.17 30.39 17.35
N ASP A 187 22.54 29.43 16.48
CA ASP A 187 21.73 29.05 15.32
C ASP A 187 20.55 28.16 15.73
N VAL A 188 20.72 27.27 16.72
CA VAL A 188 19.61 26.51 17.33
C VAL A 188 18.62 27.47 18.01
N LEU A 189 19.13 28.42 18.80
CA LEU A 189 18.29 29.41 19.50
C LEU A 189 17.60 30.36 18.51
N GLU A 190 18.25 30.76 17.41
CA GLU A 190 17.61 31.55 16.35
C GLU A 190 16.49 30.74 15.65
N VAL A 191 16.68 29.44 15.41
CA VAL A 191 15.62 28.56 14.89
C VAL A 191 14.45 28.45 15.87
N VAL A 192 14.70 28.14 17.15
CA VAL A 192 13.64 28.04 18.17
C VAL A 192 12.86 29.35 18.30
N GLN A 193 13.54 30.49 18.36
CA GLN A 193 12.91 31.81 18.40
C GLN A 193 12.12 32.11 17.12
N LYS A 194 12.59 31.67 15.94
CA LYS A 194 11.87 31.87 14.68
C LYS A 194 10.59 31.04 14.61
N VAL A 195 10.64 29.78 15.04
CA VAL A 195 9.47 28.90 15.11
C VAL A 195 8.44 29.51 16.07
N ALA A 196 8.84 29.90 17.29
CA ALA A 196 7.95 30.58 18.24
C ALA A 196 7.31 31.84 17.65
N THR A 197 8.11 32.72 17.03
CA THR A 197 7.60 34.00 16.48
C THR A 197 6.78 33.88 15.20
N GLN A 198 6.88 32.79 14.43
CA GLN A 198 6.05 32.57 13.23
C GLN A 198 4.84 31.67 13.45
N THR A 199 4.90 30.71 14.39
CA THR A 199 3.74 29.89 14.77
C THR A 199 2.85 30.57 15.80
N GLY A 200 3.40 31.49 16.61
CA GLY A 200 2.71 32.14 17.72
C GLY A 200 2.63 31.29 19.00
N ARG A 201 3.30 30.13 19.05
CA ARG A 201 3.37 29.26 20.22
C ARG A 201 4.61 29.56 21.08
N GLU A 202 4.55 29.26 22.37
CA GLU A 202 5.75 29.24 23.21
C GLU A 202 6.58 28.01 22.85
N VAL A 203 7.88 28.20 22.57
CA VAL A 203 8.81 27.11 22.23
C VAL A 203 10.08 27.27 23.04
N GLU A 204 10.40 26.26 23.84
CA GLU A 204 11.69 26.12 24.52
C GLU A 204 12.36 24.83 24.06
N LEU A 205 13.70 24.85 23.97
CA LEU A 205 14.48 23.67 23.59
C LEU A 205 14.32 22.57 24.64
N VAL A 206 13.70 21.45 24.26
CA VAL A 206 13.47 20.27 25.11
C VAL A 206 14.77 19.87 25.82
N SER A 207 14.70 19.41 27.08
CA SER A 207 15.90 19.01 27.81
C SER A 207 16.45 17.67 27.32
N GLU A 208 17.77 17.50 27.34
CA GLU A 208 18.47 16.27 26.95
C GLU A 208 17.85 15.02 27.58
N THR A 209 17.57 15.06 28.89
CA THR A 209 16.97 13.95 29.64
C THR A 209 15.56 13.58 29.16
N LYS A 210 14.73 14.57 28.80
CA LYS A 210 13.39 14.31 28.24
C LYS A 210 13.51 13.66 26.86
N ALA A 211 14.30 14.29 25.98
CA ALA A 211 14.50 13.83 24.61
C ALA A 211 15.02 12.40 24.54
N LYS A 212 16.04 12.11 25.35
CA LYS A 212 16.64 10.78 25.44
C LYS A 212 15.68 9.72 25.98
N SER A 213 14.89 10.03 27.01
CA SER A 213 13.92 9.08 27.57
C SER A 213 12.84 8.71 26.55
N HIS A 214 12.26 9.72 25.89
CA HIS A 214 11.21 9.54 24.88
C HIS A 214 11.71 8.76 23.65
N LEU A 215 12.94 9.04 23.20
CA LEU A 215 13.59 8.26 22.15
C LEU A 215 13.85 6.82 22.58
N GLN A 216 14.33 6.58 23.81
CA GLN A 216 14.55 5.24 24.34
C GLN A 216 13.26 4.42 24.38
N ASP A 217 12.14 5.02 24.79
CA ASP A 217 10.82 4.39 24.76
C ASP A 217 10.38 4.08 23.31
N THR A 218 10.54 5.03 22.36
CA THR A 218 10.23 4.79 20.95
C THR A 218 11.07 3.66 20.36
N VAL A 219 12.38 3.69 20.57
CA VAL A 219 13.31 2.70 20.04
C VAL A 219 13.06 1.32 20.66
N MET A 220 12.65 1.24 21.94
CA MET A 220 12.21 -0.01 22.56
C MET A 220 10.96 -0.58 21.88
N GLN A 221 9.97 0.26 21.56
CA GLN A 221 8.78 -0.18 20.83
C GLN A 221 9.10 -0.63 19.39
N VAL A 222 10.00 0.06 18.68
CA VAL A 222 10.48 -0.36 17.34
C VAL A 222 11.17 -1.72 17.42
N LYS A 223 12.02 -1.95 18.42
CA LYS A 223 12.69 -3.24 18.68
C LYS A 223 11.67 -4.36 18.95
N LYS A 224 10.60 -4.09 19.71
CA LYS A 224 9.46 -5.01 19.89
C LYS A 224 8.74 -5.30 18.56
N ARG A 225 8.25 -4.28 17.85
CA ARG A 225 7.46 -4.42 16.60
C ARG A 225 8.20 -5.17 15.49
N LYS A 226 9.51 -4.96 15.35
CA LYS A 226 10.35 -5.69 14.37
C LYS A 226 10.64 -7.14 14.76
N GLY A 227 10.11 -7.65 15.88
CA GLY A 227 10.28 -9.05 16.30
C GLY A 227 11.74 -9.43 16.55
N ILE A 228 12.55 -8.49 17.04
CA ILE A 228 14.00 -8.62 17.12
C ILE A 228 14.38 -9.66 18.17
N SER A 229 14.58 -10.89 17.69
CA SER A 229 15.04 -12.04 18.47
C SER A 229 16.50 -11.86 18.94
N ALA A 230 16.95 -12.76 19.83
CA ALA A 230 18.33 -12.75 20.32
C ALA A 230 19.37 -12.78 19.17
N PRO A 231 20.52 -12.09 19.32
CA PRO A 231 21.58 -12.01 18.31
C PRO A 231 21.99 -13.37 17.72
N GLY A 232 22.16 -13.41 16.40
CA GLY A 232 22.40 -14.66 15.67
C GLY A 232 22.65 -14.47 14.18
N ILE A 233 23.31 -15.44 13.56
CA ILE A 233 23.63 -15.46 12.13
C ILE A 233 22.73 -16.49 11.43
N ARG A 234 22.01 -16.07 10.39
CA ARG A 234 21.12 -16.90 9.54
C ARG A 234 21.67 -17.04 8.12
N LEU A 235 21.33 -18.16 7.48
CA LEU A 235 21.82 -18.63 6.18
C LEU A 235 20.64 -19.12 5.34
N SER A 236 20.57 -18.79 4.04
CA SER A 236 19.49 -19.31 3.16
C SER A 236 19.72 -20.78 2.79
N LYS A 237 20.99 -21.23 2.75
CA LYS A 237 21.39 -22.62 2.53
C LYS A 237 22.64 -22.96 3.36
N THR A 238 22.68 -24.18 3.88
CA THR A 238 23.79 -24.72 4.70
C THR A 238 24.58 -25.85 4.02
N GLN A 239 24.20 -26.25 2.80
CA GLN A 239 24.89 -27.24 1.97
C GLN A 239 24.63 -27.00 0.47
N GLY A 240 25.50 -27.49 -0.42
CA GLY A 240 25.42 -27.21 -1.86
C GLY A 240 26.48 -27.88 -2.75
N LYS A 241 26.65 -27.33 -3.97
CA LYS A 241 27.63 -27.73 -5.01
C LYS A 241 28.08 -26.54 -5.87
N THR A 242 29.26 -26.64 -6.46
CA THR A 242 29.91 -25.72 -7.40
C THR A 242 30.40 -26.47 -8.65
N THR A 243 30.87 -25.75 -9.68
CA THR A 243 31.56 -26.36 -10.83
C THR A 243 32.75 -25.53 -11.33
N GLU A 244 33.78 -26.22 -11.83
CA GLU A 244 34.89 -25.74 -12.69
C GLU A 244 34.34 -25.07 -13.97
N SER A 245 33.22 -25.56 -14.51
CA SER A 245 32.45 -24.88 -15.58
C SER A 245 31.97 -23.47 -15.21
N GLY A 246 32.09 -23.08 -13.94
CA GLY A 246 31.77 -21.75 -13.46
C GLY A 246 30.35 -21.60 -12.94
N GLU A 247 29.62 -22.71 -12.71
CA GLU A 247 28.41 -22.66 -11.90
C GLU A 247 28.81 -22.42 -10.43
N ASN A 248 28.33 -21.31 -9.89
CA ASN A 248 28.67 -20.86 -8.55
C ASN A 248 27.59 -21.28 -7.57
N PHE A 249 27.98 -21.74 -6.39
CA PHE A 249 27.04 -21.91 -5.29
C PHE A 249 26.68 -20.55 -4.73
N LEU A 250 25.38 -20.26 -4.67
CA LEU A 250 24.84 -19.06 -4.03
C LEU A 250 24.09 -19.43 -2.75
N THR A 251 24.57 -18.89 -1.62
CA THR A 251 23.83 -18.74 -0.36
C THR A 251 23.86 -17.28 0.05
N SER A 252 22.91 -16.87 0.90
CA SER A 252 22.87 -15.53 1.46
C SER A 252 22.99 -15.60 2.97
N VAL A 253 23.60 -14.57 3.57
CA VAL A 253 23.85 -14.43 5.01
C VAL A 253 23.19 -13.14 5.47
N TRP A 254 22.52 -13.18 6.62
CA TRP A 254 21.97 -12.01 7.29
C TRP A 254 21.86 -12.26 8.81
N LEU A 255 21.60 -11.22 9.61
CA LEU A 255 21.59 -11.31 11.07
C LEU A 255 20.16 -11.41 11.64
N ASN A 256 20.03 -11.92 12.85
CA ASN A 256 18.76 -12.07 13.58
C ASN A 256 18.32 -10.79 14.32
N SER A 257 19.24 -9.84 14.52
CA SER A 257 18.99 -8.56 15.19
C SER A 257 19.84 -7.44 14.60
N SER A 258 19.38 -6.20 14.73
CA SER A 258 20.23 -5.03 14.48
C SER A 258 21.43 -5.06 15.43
N PRO A 259 22.67 -4.90 14.94
CA PRO A 259 23.84 -4.82 15.79
C PRO A 259 24.11 -3.39 16.25
N SER A 260 24.74 -3.23 17.42
CA SER A 260 25.10 -1.94 18.01
C SER A 260 26.36 -1.31 17.39
N GLN A 261 27.16 -2.11 16.69
CA GLN A 261 28.33 -1.70 15.91
C GLN A 261 28.44 -2.59 14.66
N ASN A 262 29.40 -2.33 13.79
CA ASN A 262 29.61 -3.18 12.62
C ASN A 262 30.03 -4.61 13.02
N VAL A 263 29.25 -5.59 12.54
CA VAL A 263 29.53 -7.02 12.63
C VAL A 263 30.35 -7.42 11.40
N SER A 264 31.62 -7.70 11.64
CA SER A 264 32.52 -8.24 10.61
C SER A 264 32.54 -9.76 10.72
N LEU A 265 31.93 -10.45 9.76
CA LEU A 265 32.07 -11.90 9.60
C LEU A 265 33.23 -12.17 8.63
N LEU A 266 34.26 -12.88 9.09
CA LEU A 266 35.29 -13.42 8.19
C LEU A 266 34.76 -14.67 7.49
N VAL A 267 35.06 -14.83 6.20
CA VAL A 267 34.55 -15.93 5.39
C VAL A 267 35.69 -16.57 4.60
N SER A 268 35.90 -17.87 4.83
CA SER A 268 37.03 -18.62 4.26
C SER A 268 36.61 -20.01 3.81
N SER A 269 37.22 -20.51 2.75
CA SER A 269 37.13 -21.94 2.41
C SER A 269 38.14 -22.75 3.23
N SER A 270 37.76 -23.96 3.61
CA SER A 270 38.66 -24.97 4.19
C SER A 270 39.64 -25.52 3.15
N ASP A 271 39.28 -25.48 1.87
CA ASP A 271 40.17 -25.82 0.77
C ASP A 271 39.97 -24.89 -0.43
N ILE A 272 41.07 -24.42 -1.01
CA ILE A 272 41.08 -23.40 -2.08
C ILE A 272 41.47 -23.96 -3.45
N THR A 273 41.85 -25.24 -3.55
CA THR A 273 41.91 -25.96 -4.84
C THR A 273 40.51 -26.26 -5.35
N GLU A 274 39.55 -26.51 -4.46
CA GLU A 274 38.17 -26.87 -4.82
C GLU A 274 37.25 -25.66 -4.98
N GLY A 275 37.39 -24.69 -4.08
CA GLY A 275 36.36 -23.70 -3.84
C GLY A 275 36.90 -22.37 -3.35
N THR A 276 36.67 -21.32 -4.11
CA THR A 276 36.96 -19.93 -3.70
C THR A 276 35.66 -19.21 -3.34
N VAL A 277 35.64 -18.55 -2.18
CA VAL A 277 34.47 -17.78 -1.71
C VAL A 277 34.69 -16.29 -1.87
N SER A 278 33.66 -15.59 -2.34
CA SER A 278 33.64 -14.14 -2.51
C SER A 278 32.30 -13.54 -2.04
N PRO A 279 32.31 -12.47 -1.24
CA PRO A 279 33.49 -11.87 -0.60
C PRO A 279 34.04 -12.74 0.54
N THR A 280 35.33 -12.55 0.89
CA THR A 280 35.99 -13.20 2.04
C THR A 280 35.74 -12.50 3.38
N SER A 281 34.95 -11.43 3.38
CA SER A 281 34.38 -10.83 4.58
C SER A 281 33.03 -10.20 4.28
N LEU A 282 32.09 -10.35 5.21
CA LEU A 282 30.79 -9.69 5.19
C LEU A 282 30.73 -8.67 6.32
N THR A 283 30.19 -7.50 6.03
CA THR A 283 30.05 -6.42 7.03
C THR A 283 28.57 -6.07 7.15
N PHE A 284 28.00 -6.37 8.31
CA PHE A 284 26.64 -6.01 8.66
C PHE A 284 26.65 -4.87 9.68
N SER A 285 26.04 -3.74 9.32
CA SER A 285 25.84 -2.58 10.18
C SER A 285 24.39 -2.55 10.69
N THR A 286 24.02 -1.54 11.49
CA THR A 286 22.61 -1.16 11.82
C THR A 286 21.67 -1.08 10.60
N ASN A 287 22.27 -1.02 9.42
CA ASN A 287 21.82 -0.38 8.22
C ASN A 287 21.68 -1.36 7.02
N ASN A 288 22.15 -2.60 7.17
CA ASN A 288 22.01 -3.67 6.18
C ASN A 288 21.95 -5.08 6.79
N TRP A 289 21.71 -5.20 8.11
CA TRP A 289 21.74 -6.48 8.84
C TRP A 289 20.63 -7.46 8.43
N GLU A 290 19.49 -6.97 7.96
CA GLU A 290 18.41 -7.79 7.39
C GLU A 290 18.61 -8.10 5.90
N THR A 291 19.41 -7.28 5.20
CA THR A 291 19.66 -7.42 3.75
C THR A 291 20.48 -8.69 3.49
N PRO A 292 19.96 -9.68 2.74
CA PRO A 292 20.69 -10.93 2.50
C PRO A 292 21.95 -10.72 1.64
N GLN A 293 23.11 -10.64 2.28
CA GLN A 293 24.38 -10.51 1.57
C GLN A 293 24.76 -11.86 0.98
N THR A 294 24.92 -11.91 -0.35
CA THR A 294 25.15 -13.18 -1.07
C THR A 294 26.62 -13.55 -1.06
N LEU A 295 26.92 -14.74 -0.54
CA LEU A 295 28.18 -15.43 -0.74
C LEU A 295 28.13 -16.18 -2.07
N THR A 296 29.03 -15.83 -2.96
CA THR A 296 29.30 -16.58 -4.18
C THR A 296 30.48 -17.50 -3.91
N VAL A 297 30.26 -18.81 -3.96
CA VAL A 297 31.35 -19.78 -3.93
C VAL A 297 31.56 -20.31 -5.34
N LYS A 298 32.72 -20.06 -5.91
CA LYS A 298 33.12 -20.51 -7.23
C LYS A 298 33.90 -21.82 -7.13
N GLY A 299 33.51 -22.79 -7.95
CA GLY A 299 34.32 -23.97 -8.23
C GLY A 299 35.58 -23.58 -8.99
N VAL A 300 36.73 -23.99 -8.47
CA VAL A 300 38.01 -23.72 -9.13
C VAL A 300 38.24 -24.81 -10.19
N ASP A 301 38.71 -24.37 -11.35
CA ASP A 301 39.10 -25.18 -12.50
C ASP A 301 40.60 -25.45 -12.35
N ASP A 302 40.97 -26.72 -12.12
CA ASP A 302 42.38 -27.16 -12.03
C ASP A 302 42.72 -28.20 -13.12
N SER A 303 43.99 -28.61 -13.20
CA SER A 303 44.49 -29.44 -14.30
C SER A 303 44.31 -30.94 -14.12
N ASP A 304 43.86 -31.39 -12.96
CA ASP A 304 44.02 -32.76 -12.47
C ASP A 304 42.64 -33.44 -12.37
N SER A 305 42.43 -34.48 -13.19
CA SER A 305 41.15 -35.20 -13.30
C SER A 305 40.91 -36.13 -12.09
N ASP A 306 40.62 -35.58 -10.91
CA ASP A 306 40.51 -36.33 -9.65
C ASP A 306 39.06 -36.67 -9.23
N GLY A 307 38.10 -35.75 -9.41
CA GLY A 307 36.65 -35.98 -9.31
C GLY A 307 35.90 -35.06 -8.34
N HIS A 308 34.80 -35.55 -7.76
CA HIS A 308 33.87 -34.74 -6.95
C HIS A 308 34.34 -34.51 -5.50
N VAL A 309 35.43 -33.78 -5.29
CA VAL A 309 36.00 -33.43 -3.96
C VAL A 309 34.99 -32.62 -3.12
N SER A 310 35.12 -32.66 -1.78
CA SER A 310 34.20 -31.99 -0.85
C SER A 310 34.93 -31.09 0.17
N TYR A 311 34.41 -29.88 0.39
CA TYR A 311 35.03 -28.84 1.22
C TYR A 311 33.99 -28.07 2.07
N GLN A 312 34.45 -27.16 2.92
CA GLN A 312 33.58 -26.30 3.75
C GLN A 312 33.88 -24.81 3.55
N ILE A 313 32.85 -23.97 3.66
CA ILE A 313 33.01 -22.54 3.96
C ILE A 313 32.73 -22.30 5.44
N GLU A 314 33.64 -21.60 6.10
CA GLU A 314 33.52 -21.15 7.49
C GLU A 314 33.14 -19.67 7.53
N ILE A 315 32.28 -19.29 8.47
CA ILE A 315 31.80 -17.91 8.68
C ILE A 315 31.98 -17.58 10.17
N ASP A 316 32.94 -16.70 10.48
CA ASP A 316 33.39 -16.42 11.84
C ASP A 316 33.15 -14.96 12.27
N PRO A 317 32.32 -14.71 13.31
CA PRO A 317 32.10 -13.38 13.88
C PRO A 317 33.19 -12.93 14.88
N SER A 318 34.24 -13.71 15.17
CA SER A 318 35.24 -13.36 16.21
C SER A 318 35.95 -12.02 15.98
N ASN A 319 36.04 -11.58 14.72
CA ASN A 319 36.60 -10.28 14.32
C ASN A 319 35.61 -9.10 14.43
N SER A 320 34.37 -9.33 14.88
CA SER A 320 33.33 -8.31 15.05
C SER A 320 33.75 -7.19 16.03
N SER A 321 33.34 -5.96 15.72
CA SER A 321 33.38 -4.81 16.63
C SER A 321 32.21 -4.83 17.61
N ASP A 322 31.02 -5.26 17.17
CA ASP A 322 29.89 -5.53 18.06
C ASP A 322 30.20 -6.72 18.97
N SER A 323 30.20 -6.47 20.29
CA SER A 323 30.55 -7.43 21.34
C SER A 323 29.53 -8.56 21.50
N THR A 324 28.26 -8.31 21.21
CA THR A 324 27.15 -9.27 21.25
C THR A 324 27.31 -10.33 20.16
N TYR A 325 27.59 -9.91 18.94
CA TYR A 325 27.85 -10.81 17.82
C TYR A 325 29.22 -11.49 17.91
N LYS A 326 30.24 -10.81 18.47
CA LYS A 326 31.59 -11.36 18.70
C LYS A 326 31.61 -12.61 19.59
N GLY A 327 30.61 -12.75 20.48
CA GLY A 327 30.47 -13.92 21.36
C GLY A 327 29.82 -15.16 20.72
N LEU A 328 29.37 -15.07 19.47
CA LEU A 328 28.70 -16.18 18.79
C LEU A 328 29.70 -17.19 18.21
N GLY A 329 29.31 -18.47 18.19
CA GLY A 329 30.09 -19.52 17.53
C GLY A 329 30.00 -19.47 16.00
N GLN A 330 31.10 -19.82 15.33
CA GLN A 330 31.21 -19.90 13.87
C GLN A 330 30.09 -20.73 13.21
N LYS A 331 29.71 -20.36 11.98
CA LYS A 331 28.82 -21.15 11.10
C LYS A 331 29.64 -21.86 10.03
N LYS A 332 29.11 -22.98 9.54
CA LYS A 332 29.73 -23.85 8.53
C LYS A 332 28.73 -24.18 7.41
N LEU A 333 29.24 -24.27 6.19
CA LEU A 333 28.53 -24.62 4.95
C LEU A 333 29.34 -25.70 4.22
N ALA A 334 28.72 -26.78 3.71
CA ALA A 334 29.42 -27.90 3.03
C ALA A 334 29.14 -27.96 1.52
N LEU A 335 30.17 -28.20 0.68
CA LEU A 335 30.16 -28.04 -0.79
C LEU A 335 31.00 -29.10 -1.55
N GLN A 336 30.88 -29.16 -2.90
CA GLN A 336 31.51 -30.15 -3.83
C GLN A 336 31.55 -29.65 -5.31
N ASN A 337 32.53 -30.06 -6.17
CA ASN A 337 32.90 -29.47 -7.50
C ASN A 337 32.65 -30.36 -8.80
N GLN A 338 32.57 -29.83 -10.07
CA GLN A 338 32.31 -30.53 -11.40
C GLN A 338 32.76 -29.80 -12.76
N ASP A 339 32.69 -30.38 -13.98
CA ASP A 339 33.43 -30.10 -15.28
C ASP A 339 32.82 -29.19 -16.45
N ASN A 340 33.52 -28.92 -17.61
CA ASN A 340 33.30 -27.76 -18.58
C ASN A 340 33.50 -27.86 -20.16
N ASP A 341 32.92 -26.94 -21.00
CA ASP A 341 33.16 -26.74 -22.49
C ASP A 341 32.81 -25.34 -23.19
N ALA A 342 32.50 -25.22 -24.52
CA ALA A 342 32.73 -24.03 -25.43
C ALA A 342 31.63 -23.59 -26.49
N GLY A 343 31.92 -22.71 -27.51
CA GLY A 343 30.97 -22.24 -28.58
C GLY A 343 31.30 -20.95 -29.44
N ILE A 344 30.31 -20.32 -30.14
CA ILE A 344 30.47 -19.09 -31.02
C ILE A 344 29.42 -17.94 -30.88
N LYS A 345 29.61 -16.75 -31.52
CA LYS A 345 28.69 -15.57 -31.44
C LYS A 345 28.65 -14.61 -32.67
N LEU A 346 27.46 -14.16 -33.11
CA LEU A 346 27.18 -13.27 -34.28
C LEU A 346 26.22 -12.09 -33.94
N PHE A 347 26.38 -10.93 -34.59
CA PHE A 347 25.45 -9.76 -34.55
C PHE A 347 25.53 -8.89 -35.84
N PRO A 348 24.46 -8.21 -36.30
CA PRO A 348 23.06 -8.40 -35.93
C PRO A 348 22.54 -9.75 -36.46
N LYS A 349 21.23 -10.00 -36.33
CA LYS A 349 20.56 -11.25 -36.78
C LYS A 349 19.46 -11.03 -37.83
N LYS A 350 19.36 -9.81 -38.39
CA LYS A 350 18.41 -9.37 -39.43
C LYS A 350 19.08 -8.28 -40.29
N GLY A 351 18.60 -8.01 -41.50
CA GLY A 351 19.12 -6.97 -42.40
C GLY A 351 18.17 -6.61 -43.55
N VAL A 352 18.40 -5.48 -44.22
CA VAL A 352 17.58 -4.97 -45.35
C VAL A 352 18.46 -4.36 -46.43
N THR A 353 18.18 -4.67 -47.68
CA THR A 353 18.82 -4.14 -48.90
C THR A 353 17.80 -3.36 -49.75
N SER A 354 18.22 -2.88 -50.93
CA SER A 354 17.32 -2.33 -51.96
C SER A 354 17.99 -2.39 -53.32
N GLU A 355 17.18 -2.40 -54.37
CA GLU A 355 17.57 -2.43 -55.78
C GLU A 355 18.42 -1.20 -56.15
N SER A 356 18.02 -0.04 -55.60
CA SER A 356 18.80 1.21 -55.54
C SER A 356 20.16 1.14 -54.79
N GLY A 357 20.69 -0.05 -54.51
CA GLY A 357 22.09 -0.29 -54.13
C GLY A 357 22.38 -0.37 -52.62
N LYS A 358 21.37 -0.61 -51.77
CA LYS A 358 21.52 -0.59 -50.31
C LYS A 358 22.05 -1.91 -49.73
N SER A 359 22.79 -1.82 -48.63
CA SER A 359 23.50 -2.94 -48.00
C SER A 359 23.43 -2.94 -46.45
N THR A 360 23.76 -4.08 -45.83
CA THR A 360 23.81 -4.30 -44.36
C THR A 360 25.12 -4.97 -43.92
N GLU A 361 25.72 -4.55 -42.79
CA GLU A 361 26.95 -5.13 -42.20
C GLU A 361 26.67 -6.14 -41.07
N PHE A 362 27.49 -7.20 -40.99
CA PHE A 362 27.48 -8.25 -39.96
C PHE A 362 28.85 -8.45 -39.28
N LYS A 363 28.84 -8.98 -38.04
CA LYS A 363 29.98 -9.08 -37.09
C LYS A 363 30.01 -10.45 -36.36
N LEU A 364 31.15 -11.15 -36.37
CA LEU A 364 31.31 -12.54 -35.89
C LEU A 364 32.54 -12.73 -34.98
N LYS A 365 32.47 -13.63 -33.97
CA LYS A 365 33.62 -14.15 -33.17
C LYS A 365 33.37 -15.50 -32.46
N LEU A 366 34.39 -16.12 -31.84
CA LEU A 366 34.28 -17.34 -31.02
C LEU A 366 34.05 -17.02 -29.51
N LEU A 367 33.78 -18.05 -28.68
CA LEU A 367 33.58 -17.92 -27.22
C LEU A 367 34.77 -18.38 -26.36
N VAL A 368 35.55 -19.37 -26.81
CA VAL A 368 36.73 -19.91 -26.08
C VAL A 368 37.94 -19.89 -27.02
N GLN A 369 39.15 -19.69 -26.48
CA GLN A 369 40.39 -19.76 -27.27
C GLN A 369 40.55 -21.16 -27.88
N PRO A 370 40.62 -21.31 -29.22
CA PRO A 370 40.81 -22.61 -29.82
C PRO A 370 42.29 -23.00 -29.81
N SER A 371 42.55 -24.29 -29.64
CA SER A 371 43.87 -24.93 -29.69
C SER A 371 44.43 -25.07 -31.11
N SER A 372 43.58 -24.96 -32.13
CA SER A 372 43.92 -24.96 -33.55
C SER A 372 43.00 -23.99 -34.31
N ASP A 373 43.41 -23.50 -35.47
CA ASP A 373 42.62 -22.52 -36.22
C ASP A 373 41.24 -23.08 -36.62
N VAL A 374 40.20 -22.24 -36.54
CA VAL A 374 38.79 -22.56 -36.81
C VAL A 374 38.31 -21.71 -37.98
N SER A 375 38.02 -22.32 -39.11
CA SER A 375 37.39 -21.65 -40.26
C SER A 375 35.88 -21.82 -40.26
N VAL A 376 35.15 -20.74 -40.56
CA VAL A 376 33.68 -20.63 -40.55
C VAL A 376 33.20 -20.15 -41.92
N SER A 377 32.25 -20.85 -42.52
CA SER A 377 31.67 -20.57 -43.84
C SER A 377 30.44 -19.67 -43.76
N LEU A 378 30.23 -18.86 -44.81
CA LEU A 378 29.15 -17.86 -44.95
C LEU A 378 28.50 -17.93 -46.34
N SER A 379 27.17 -17.83 -46.43
CA SER A 379 26.45 -17.76 -47.71
C SER A 379 25.05 -17.15 -47.60
N VAL A 380 24.47 -16.70 -48.72
CA VAL A 380 23.05 -16.31 -48.84
C VAL A 380 22.24 -17.41 -49.56
N SER A 381 20.91 -17.44 -49.38
CA SER A 381 20.04 -18.45 -50.00
C SER A 381 19.61 -18.12 -51.42
N ASP A 382 19.53 -16.83 -51.74
CA ASP A 382 19.22 -16.33 -53.07
C ASP A 382 20.33 -15.38 -53.51
N ASN A 383 20.64 -15.38 -54.80
CA ASN A 383 21.71 -14.62 -55.42
C ASN A 383 21.26 -13.78 -56.64
N THR A 384 19.97 -13.77 -56.99
CA THR A 384 19.40 -12.67 -57.80
C THR A 384 19.08 -11.48 -56.91
N GLU A 385 18.59 -11.72 -55.69
CA GLU A 385 18.28 -10.65 -54.72
C GLU A 385 19.52 -9.96 -54.13
N ALA A 386 20.55 -10.73 -53.79
CA ALA A 386 21.62 -10.23 -52.94
C ALA A 386 22.99 -10.89 -53.15
N SER A 387 24.04 -10.13 -52.84
CA SER A 387 25.45 -10.55 -52.86
C SER A 387 26.10 -10.39 -51.48
N ILE A 388 27.10 -11.22 -51.16
CA ILE A 388 27.81 -11.24 -49.87
C ILE A 388 29.32 -10.99 -50.05
N SER A 389 29.92 -10.14 -49.21
CA SER A 389 31.30 -9.67 -49.39
C SER A 389 32.39 -10.64 -48.94
N LYS A 390 32.06 -11.71 -48.19
CA LYS A 390 32.97 -12.79 -47.77
C LYS A 390 32.22 -14.12 -47.68
N SER A 391 32.85 -15.21 -48.14
CA SER A 391 32.30 -16.58 -48.05
C SER A 391 32.90 -17.43 -46.93
N ASN A 392 33.98 -16.97 -46.27
CA ASN A 392 34.51 -17.58 -45.05
C ASN A 392 35.21 -16.55 -44.16
N ILE A 393 35.39 -16.90 -42.89
CA ILE A 393 36.16 -16.18 -41.88
C ILE A 393 36.92 -17.21 -41.03
N THR A 394 38.23 -17.04 -40.86
CA THR A 394 39.06 -17.91 -40.02
C THR A 394 39.48 -17.21 -38.73
N PHE A 395 39.40 -17.95 -37.63
CA PHE A 395 39.81 -17.53 -36.29
C PHE A 395 40.96 -18.40 -35.79
N SER A 396 41.99 -17.78 -35.22
CA SER A 396 43.15 -18.42 -34.61
C SER A 396 43.18 -18.19 -33.10
N SER A 397 44.09 -18.88 -32.41
CA SER A 397 44.36 -18.64 -30.99
C SER A 397 44.76 -17.19 -30.66
N SER A 398 45.16 -16.37 -31.65
CA SER A 398 45.52 -14.95 -31.48
C SER A 398 44.44 -13.93 -31.88
N ASN A 399 43.36 -14.33 -32.57
CA ASN A 399 42.29 -13.42 -32.97
C ASN A 399 40.84 -13.89 -32.67
N TRP A 400 40.65 -15.08 -32.09
CA TRP A 400 39.32 -15.68 -31.80
C TRP A 400 38.31 -14.77 -31.08
N ASN A 401 38.81 -13.87 -30.22
CA ASN A 401 38.01 -12.94 -29.43
C ASN A 401 37.73 -11.60 -30.14
N GLN A 402 38.43 -11.34 -31.25
CA GLN A 402 38.28 -10.13 -32.07
C GLN A 402 37.08 -10.29 -33.00
N THR A 403 36.43 -9.16 -33.31
CA THR A 403 35.22 -9.16 -34.14
C THR A 403 35.58 -8.96 -35.61
N GLN A 404 35.17 -9.90 -36.47
CA GLN A 404 35.39 -9.82 -37.91
C GLN A 404 34.10 -9.46 -38.66
N THR A 405 34.19 -8.58 -39.66
CA THR A 405 33.03 -8.03 -40.40
C THR A 405 32.85 -8.60 -41.81
N PHE A 406 31.60 -8.60 -42.30
CA PHE A 406 31.22 -8.81 -43.70
C PHE A 406 29.91 -8.04 -44.02
N THR A 407 29.50 -8.02 -45.28
CA THR A 407 28.40 -7.16 -45.79
C THR A 407 27.52 -7.94 -46.76
N VAL A 408 26.23 -7.61 -46.82
CA VAL A 408 25.26 -8.13 -47.79
C VAL A 408 24.61 -6.95 -48.53
N THR A 409 24.51 -7.01 -49.87
CA THR A 409 24.08 -5.89 -50.74
C THR A 409 23.04 -6.36 -51.75
N GLY A 410 21.98 -5.56 -51.97
CA GLY A 410 20.91 -5.85 -52.93
C GLY A 410 21.34 -5.63 -54.38
N LEU A 411 20.56 -6.18 -55.31
CA LEU A 411 20.72 -6.05 -56.76
C LEU A 411 19.41 -5.51 -57.38
N ASP A 412 19.51 -5.01 -58.62
CA ASP A 412 18.53 -4.17 -59.33
C ASP A 412 17.95 -4.92 -60.56
N ASP A 413 16.62 -4.96 -60.70
CA ASP A 413 15.85 -5.69 -61.71
C ASP A 413 14.95 -4.72 -62.55
N ASP A 414 14.56 -5.12 -63.77
CA ASP A 414 13.76 -4.30 -64.70
C ASP A 414 12.22 -4.34 -64.42
N LEU A 415 11.78 -4.91 -63.29
CA LEU A 415 10.37 -5.15 -62.95
C LEU A 415 9.90 -4.37 -61.71
N ASN A 416 8.71 -3.75 -61.79
CA ASN A 416 8.05 -3.19 -60.60
C ASN A 416 7.40 -4.31 -59.75
N ASP A 417 8.27 -5.03 -59.05
CA ASP A 417 8.02 -6.29 -58.33
C ASP A 417 7.60 -6.08 -56.86
N LYS A 418 8.20 -5.07 -56.22
CA LYS A 418 8.06 -4.57 -54.82
C LYS A 418 9.20 -4.93 -53.85
N ALA A 419 9.18 -6.12 -53.25
CA ALA A 419 10.02 -6.39 -52.07
C ALA A 419 10.14 -7.88 -51.73
N GLN A 420 11.35 -8.44 -51.83
CA GLN A 420 11.58 -9.89 -51.78
C GLN A 420 12.42 -10.35 -50.57
N PRO A 421 12.05 -11.47 -49.90
CA PRO A 421 12.75 -11.99 -48.72
C PRO A 421 13.75 -13.13 -49.01
N PHE A 422 14.89 -13.14 -48.31
CA PHE A 422 15.93 -14.19 -48.44
C PHE A 422 16.61 -14.53 -47.09
N LYS A 423 17.58 -15.46 -47.10
CA LYS A 423 18.33 -15.92 -45.90
C LYS A 423 19.84 -15.73 -45.99
N LEU A 424 20.48 -15.63 -44.83
CA LEU A 424 21.93 -15.72 -44.57
C LEU A 424 22.23 -16.99 -43.75
N LYS A 425 23.30 -17.71 -44.07
CA LYS A 425 23.78 -18.92 -43.37
C LYS A 425 25.19 -18.72 -42.81
N VAL A 426 25.45 -19.25 -41.62
CA VAL A 426 26.73 -19.18 -40.89
C VAL A 426 27.04 -20.52 -40.23
N GLY A 427 28.21 -21.10 -40.46
CA GLY A 427 28.60 -22.38 -39.83
C GLY A 427 29.61 -23.16 -40.66
N GLY A 428 29.55 -24.49 -40.64
CA GLY A 428 30.45 -25.33 -41.45
C GLY A 428 31.89 -25.23 -40.96
N PHE A 429 32.08 -25.56 -39.69
CA PHE A 429 33.36 -25.40 -38.99
C PHE A 429 34.40 -26.39 -39.48
N ASN A 430 35.60 -25.89 -39.79
CA ASN A 430 36.75 -26.70 -40.10
C ASN A 430 37.90 -26.33 -39.15
N SER A 431 38.32 -27.29 -38.32
CA SER A 431 39.42 -27.15 -37.37
C SER A 431 40.02 -28.52 -37.05
N GLN A 432 41.22 -28.52 -36.44
CA GLN A 432 41.75 -29.70 -35.73
C GLN A 432 41.46 -29.65 -34.22
N ASP A 433 40.85 -28.56 -33.72
CA ASP A 433 40.31 -28.50 -32.36
C ASP A 433 39.01 -29.32 -32.28
N SER A 434 39.01 -30.36 -31.43
CA SER A 434 37.88 -31.27 -31.25
C SER A 434 36.66 -30.64 -30.58
N LYS A 435 36.82 -29.52 -29.86
CA LYS A 435 35.72 -28.73 -29.27
C LYS A 435 34.98 -27.90 -30.33
N TYR A 436 35.61 -27.65 -31.49
CA TYR A 436 35.04 -26.85 -32.59
C TYR A 436 34.67 -27.63 -33.85
N SER A 437 35.30 -28.78 -34.12
CA SER A 437 35.08 -29.56 -35.34
C SER A 437 33.72 -30.29 -35.42
N SER A 438 32.94 -30.27 -34.34
CA SER A 438 31.65 -30.96 -34.19
C SER A 438 30.42 -30.04 -34.26
N LEU A 439 30.60 -28.72 -34.39
CA LEU A 439 29.52 -27.72 -34.30
C LEU A 439 28.67 -27.61 -35.58
N ALA A 440 27.39 -27.27 -35.41
CA ALA A 440 26.39 -27.19 -36.49
C ALA A 440 26.14 -25.77 -37.04
N TYR A 441 25.44 -25.67 -38.18
CA TYR A 441 25.10 -24.40 -38.85
C TYR A 441 23.99 -23.59 -38.15
N SER A 442 23.88 -22.30 -38.48
CA SER A 442 22.81 -21.36 -38.11
C SER A 442 22.32 -20.56 -39.33
N GLU A 443 21.04 -20.14 -39.33
CA GLU A 443 20.42 -19.35 -40.41
C GLU A 443 19.67 -18.10 -39.88
N PHE A 444 19.54 -17.07 -40.72
CA PHE A 444 18.95 -15.75 -40.43
C PHE A 444 18.21 -15.18 -41.67
N ASN A 445 17.27 -14.23 -41.52
CA ASN A 445 16.42 -13.71 -42.62
C ASN A 445 16.68 -12.22 -42.97
N LEU A 446 16.47 -11.82 -44.24
CA LEU A 446 16.69 -10.48 -44.84
C LEU A 446 15.63 -10.15 -45.95
N ILE A 447 15.58 -8.89 -46.43
CA ILE A 447 14.61 -8.37 -47.43
C ILE A 447 15.25 -7.34 -48.41
N ASN A 448 14.83 -7.30 -49.68
CA ASN A 448 15.18 -6.32 -50.76
C ASN A 448 13.99 -5.38 -51.15
N LEU A 449 14.20 -4.29 -51.93
CA LEU A 449 13.19 -3.20 -52.15
C LEU A 449 13.31 -2.40 -53.49
N ASP A 450 12.18 -2.21 -54.18
CA ASP A 450 11.91 -1.52 -55.49
C ASP A 450 12.04 0.02 -55.54
N ASP A 451 12.04 0.58 -56.76
CA ASP A 451 12.49 1.92 -57.19
C ASP A 451 11.45 2.78 -57.98
N GLY A 452 10.63 2.17 -58.85
CA GLY A 452 9.45 2.73 -59.54
C GLY A 452 9.50 4.12 -60.22
N LYS A 453 10.02 4.25 -61.47
CA LYS A 453 10.05 5.52 -62.25
C LYS A 453 9.52 5.47 -63.70
N ASP A 454 8.39 6.14 -63.99
CA ASP A 454 7.84 6.36 -65.35
C ASP A 454 7.16 7.75 -65.53
N THR A 455 6.87 8.23 -66.78
CA THR A 455 6.74 9.70 -67.04
C THR A 455 5.67 10.23 -68.05
N LYS A 456 4.92 11.31 -67.70
CA LYS A 456 4.79 12.64 -68.40
C LYS A 456 3.57 13.52 -68.01
N ILE A 457 3.62 14.80 -68.41
CA ILE A 457 2.86 16.02 -68.02
C ILE A 457 2.73 16.98 -69.26
N PRO A 458 2.14 18.21 -69.28
CA PRO A 458 1.61 19.14 -68.23
C PRO A 458 0.24 19.81 -68.62
N LEU A 459 -0.27 21.01 -68.23
CA LEU A 459 0.13 22.15 -67.33
C LEU A 459 -1.10 23.01 -66.89
N ASP A 460 -1.05 23.62 -65.70
CA ASP A 460 -1.72 24.86 -65.23
C ASP A 460 -0.82 25.40 -64.08
N THR A 461 -0.64 26.72 -63.85
CA THR A 461 0.40 27.25 -62.93
C THR A 461 -0.01 27.63 -61.49
N ASN A 462 -1.05 28.46 -61.24
CA ASN A 462 -1.33 29.01 -59.91
C ASN A 462 -2.36 28.19 -59.10
N LYS A 463 -2.58 28.48 -57.82
CA LYS A 463 -3.61 27.85 -56.98
C LYS A 463 -4.37 28.95 -56.21
N PRO A 464 -5.62 28.71 -55.78
CA PRO A 464 -6.31 29.63 -54.88
C PRO A 464 -5.57 29.84 -53.56
N GLU A 465 -5.60 31.07 -53.06
CA GLU A 465 -5.16 31.45 -51.71
C GLU A 465 -6.36 31.72 -50.79
N GLY A 466 -6.18 31.59 -49.48
CA GLY A 466 -7.29 31.64 -48.52
C GLY A 466 -6.91 31.92 -47.07
N ASN A 467 -7.93 32.11 -46.24
CA ASN A 467 -7.82 32.20 -44.79
C ASN A 467 -9.09 31.67 -44.10
N LEU A 468 -8.95 31.21 -42.86
CA LEU A 468 -10.00 30.61 -42.04
C LEU A 468 -9.94 31.20 -40.61
N LEU A 469 -11.10 31.49 -40.01
CA LEU A 469 -11.21 31.85 -38.60
C LEU A 469 -12.32 31.04 -37.92
N ILE A 470 -12.05 30.57 -36.69
CA ILE A 470 -13.02 29.88 -35.83
C ILE A 470 -13.49 30.86 -34.75
N ASP A 471 -14.80 31.06 -34.69
CA ASP A 471 -15.57 31.85 -33.72
C ASP A 471 -14.96 33.24 -33.42
N ASP A 472 -14.53 33.91 -34.50
CA ASP A 472 -13.81 35.19 -34.54
C ASP A 472 -12.39 35.18 -33.93
N GLY A 473 -11.69 34.05 -34.07
CA GLY A 473 -10.31 33.87 -33.61
C GLY A 473 -10.18 33.50 -32.13
N LYS A 474 -11.26 33.03 -31.49
CA LYS A 474 -11.22 32.58 -30.09
C LYS A 474 -10.27 31.41 -29.90
N LYS A 475 -9.41 31.52 -28.89
CA LYS A 475 -8.49 30.45 -28.47
C LYS A 475 -9.21 29.24 -27.85
N PHE A 476 -10.37 29.46 -27.23
CA PHE A 476 -11.18 28.44 -26.55
C PHE A 476 -12.64 28.50 -26.98
N ILE A 477 -13.29 27.34 -27.06
CA ILE A 477 -14.73 27.15 -27.31
C ILE A 477 -15.31 26.16 -26.29
N ARG A 478 -16.59 26.32 -25.93
CA ARG A 478 -17.29 25.48 -24.92
C ARG A 478 -18.35 24.54 -25.49
N SER A 479 -18.31 24.34 -26.81
CA SER A 479 -19.22 23.48 -27.55
C SER A 479 -18.59 23.17 -28.90
N THR A 480 -18.87 21.99 -29.46
CA THR A 480 -18.49 21.62 -30.83
C THR A 480 -19.07 22.60 -31.87
N LYS A 481 -20.17 23.27 -31.55
CA LYS A 481 -20.95 24.14 -32.43
C LYS A 481 -20.39 25.57 -32.45
N VAL A 482 -19.74 25.93 -33.55
CA VAL A 482 -19.03 27.20 -33.74
C VAL A 482 -19.53 27.99 -34.95
N SER A 483 -19.07 29.23 -35.06
CA SER A 483 -19.23 30.10 -36.22
C SER A 483 -17.90 30.23 -36.96
N ILE A 484 -17.89 30.06 -38.28
CA ILE A 484 -16.68 30.06 -39.11
C ILE A 484 -16.73 31.23 -40.11
N SER A 485 -15.56 31.84 -40.36
CA SER A 485 -15.36 32.81 -41.43
C SER A 485 -14.27 32.33 -42.40
N VAL A 486 -14.54 32.44 -43.70
CA VAL A 486 -13.69 31.98 -44.81
C VAL A 486 -13.44 33.16 -45.75
N THR A 487 -12.19 33.37 -46.16
CA THR A 487 -11.85 34.27 -47.27
C THR A 487 -10.90 33.61 -48.26
N GLY A 488 -10.81 34.13 -49.48
CA GLY A 488 -9.81 33.69 -50.45
C GLY A 488 -9.80 34.47 -51.76
N THR A 489 -8.82 34.17 -52.61
CA THR A 489 -8.53 34.81 -53.90
C THR A 489 -7.95 33.81 -54.89
N ASP A 490 -8.23 33.97 -56.18
CA ASP A 490 -7.72 33.10 -57.26
C ASP A 490 -7.71 33.82 -58.62
N ASP A 491 -6.88 33.37 -59.57
CA ASP A 491 -6.71 34.03 -60.88
C ASP A 491 -7.69 33.57 -61.97
N ILE A 492 -8.31 32.39 -61.83
CA ILE A 492 -9.38 31.90 -62.73
C ILE A 492 -10.76 31.78 -62.03
N GLY A 493 -10.78 31.85 -60.70
CA GLY A 493 -11.95 32.12 -59.85
C GLY A 493 -12.44 30.93 -59.04
N ILE A 494 -12.60 31.13 -57.72
CA ILE A 494 -13.01 30.09 -56.76
C ILE A 494 -14.45 29.63 -57.05
N THR A 495 -14.63 28.34 -57.35
CA THR A 495 -15.91 27.67 -57.62
C THR A 495 -16.43 26.83 -56.46
N GLY A 496 -15.65 26.64 -55.40
CA GLY A 496 -16.13 26.04 -54.17
C GLY A 496 -15.10 26.01 -53.04
N TYR A 497 -15.58 25.64 -51.85
CA TYR A 497 -14.76 25.45 -50.66
C TYR A 497 -15.05 24.09 -50.00
N PHE A 498 -14.05 23.56 -49.30
CA PHE A 498 -14.13 22.32 -48.55
C PHE A 498 -13.61 22.57 -47.13
N LEU A 499 -14.37 22.11 -46.13
CA LEU A 499 -14.02 22.19 -44.71
C LEU A 499 -13.97 20.76 -44.14
N SER A 500 -12.91 20.46 -43.39
CA SER A 500 -12.69 19.12 -42.81
C SER A 500 -11.73 19.18 -41.63
N GLU A 501 -11.97 18.37 -40.60
CA GLU A 501 -11.01 18.12 -39.50
C GLU A 501 -9.89 17.15 -39.90
N ASN A 502 -10.13 16.30 -40.90
CA ASN A 502 -9.06 15.52 -41.52
C ASN A 502 -8.20 16.45 -42.39
N SER A 503 -6.87 16.37 -42.21
CA SER A 503 -5.89 17.21 -42.92
C SER A 503 -5.51 16.72 -44.33
N ASN A 504 -6.07 15.59 -44.76
CA ASN A 504 -5.91 15.05 -46.11
C ASN A 504 -6.57 15.98 -47.14
N SER A 505 -5.88 16.27 -48.24
CA SER A 505 -6.45 17.08 -49.32
C SER A 505 -7.69 16.40 -49.92
N PRO A 506 -8.82 17.11 -50.10
CA PRO A 506 -9.95 16.58 -50.84
C PRO A 506 -9.55 16.31 -52.29
N VAL A 507 -10.19 15.32 -52.91
CA VAL A 507 -10.20 15.18 -54.38
C VAL A 507 -11.23 16.13 -54.99
N ILE A 508 -11.01 16.59 -56.21
CA ILE A 508 -11.87 17.57 -56.93
C ILE A 508 -13.38 17.23 -56.91
N ASN A 509 -13.70 15.93 -56.99
CA ASN A 509 -15.06 15.38 -57.05
C ASN A 509 -15.61 14.92 -55.69
N HIS A 510 -14.96 15.26 -54.57
CA HIS A 510 -15.41 14.86 -53.24
C HIS A 510 -16.80 15.43 -52.91
N SER A 511 -17.72 14.61 -52.38
CA SER A 511 -19.13 14.98 -52.21
C SER A 511 -19.37 16.15 -51.25
N GLY A 512 -18.46 16.40 -50.32
CA GLY A 512 -18.53 17.52 -49.37
C GLY A 512 -18.07 18.88 -49.92
N TRP A 513 -17.71 19.02 -51.20
CA TRP A 513 -17.39 20.33 -51.79
C TRP A 513 -18.63 21.24 -51.81
N ILE A 514 -18.61 22.31 -51.03
CA ILE A 514 -19.66 23.33 -51.05
C ILE A 514 -19.38 24.29 -52.22
N SER A 515 -20.20 24.19 -53.27
CA SER A 515 -20.01 24.96 -54.49
C SER A 515 -20.44 26.42 -54.31
N THR A 516 -19.61 27.35 -54.80
CA THR A 516 -19.90 28.77 -54.92
C THR A 516 -20.15 29.12 -56.39
N LYS A 517 -20.66 30.33 -56.66
CA LYS A 517 -20.47 30.90 -58.00
C LYS A 517 -18.97 31.23 -58.18
N PRO A 518 -18.39 31.18 -59.39
CA PRO A 518 -17.00 31.55 -59.62
C PRO A 518 -16.70 32.95 -59.07
N MET A 519 -15.76 33.05 -58.13
CA MET A 519 -15.42 34.28 -57.41
C MET A 519 -13.90 34.47 -57.37
N PRO A 520 -13.34 35.49 -58.07
CA PRO A 520 -11.93 35.86 -57.93
C PRO A 520 -11.54 36.34 -56.52
N ARG A 521 -12.53 36.69 -55.69
CA ARG A 521 -12.39 36.90 -54.25
C ARG A 521 -13.61 36.38 -53.50
N LEU A 522 -13.41 35.42 -52.61
CA LEU A 522 -14.43 34.84 -51.74
C LEU A 522 -14.39 35.49 -50.35
N VAL A 523 -15.57 35.79 -49.79
CA VAL A 523 -15.75 36.20 -48.39
C VAL A 523 -17.05 35.59 -47.87
N LEU A 524 -16.98 34.75 -46.84
CA LEU A 524 -18.11 34.13 -46.14
C LEU A 524 -17.89 34.29 -44.63
N GLY A 525 -18.94 34.59 -43.87
CA GLY A 525 -18.86 34.78 -42.42
C GLY A 525 -20.07 34.18 -41.70
N ASN A 526 -19.89 33.86 -40.41
CA ASN A 526 -20.90 33.22 -39.56
C ASN A 526 -21.44 31.87 -40.08
N LEU A 527 -20.69 31.17 -40.93
CA LEU A 527 -21.01 29.79 -41.35
C LEU A 527 -21.07 28.90 -40.10
N LYS A 528 -22.04 27.99 -39.98
CA LYS A 528 -22.08 27.07 -38.83
C LYS A 528 -21.31 25.80 -39.13
N TYR A 529 -20.48 25.41 -38.18
CA TYR A 529 -19.72 24.16 -38.19
C TYR A 529 -19.89 23.46 -36.83
N ASP A 530 -19.87 22.13 -36.84
CA ASP A 530 -20.05 21.28 -35.65
C ASP A 530 -18.87 20.31 -35.64
N PHE A 531 -17.92 20.51 -34.73
CA PHE A 531 -16.72 19.69 -34.59
C PHE A 531 -17.03 18.26 -34.13
N SER A 532 -16.09 17.35 -34.37
CA SER A 532 -16.03 16.07 -33.65
C SER A 532 -16.17 16.25 -32.13
N SER A 533 -16.81 15.29 -31.46
CA SER A 533 -16.94 15.25 -30.00
C SER A 533 -15.59 15.09 -29.28
N GLY A 534 -15.58 15.38 -27.97
CA GLY A 534 -14.40 15.27 -27.10
C GLY A 534 -13.51 16.51 -27.14
N ASP A 535 -12.97 16.87 -25.98
CA ASP A 535 -12.16 18.09 -25.77
C ASP A 535 -10.76 17.97 -26.40
N GLY A 536 -10.04 19.10 -26.52
CA GLY A 536 -8.70 19.19 -27.11
C GLY A 536 -8.58 20.21 -28.25
N GLU A 537 -7.45 20.20 -28.97
CA GLU A 537 -7.27 21.06 -30.16
C GLU A 537 -8.29 20.67 -31.26
N LYS A 538 -9.21 21.59 -31.56
CA LYS A 538 -10.13 21.49 -32.69
C LYS A 538 -9.56 22.30 -33.85
N LYS A 539 -8.99 21.57 -34.81
CA LYS A 539 -8.34 22.12 -36.00
C LYS A 539 -9.19 21.88 -37.23
N LEU A 540 -9.65 22.96 -37.83
CA LEU A 540 -10.42 22.93 -39.07
C LEU A 540 -9.50 23.28 -40.24
N TYR A 541 -9.50 22.45 -41.27
CA TYR A 541 -8.77 22.70 -42.52
C TYR A 541 -9.72 23.23 -43.58
N LEU A 542 -9.22 24.18 -44.38
CA LEU A 542 -9.90 24.81 -45.50
C LEU A 542 -9.12 24.53 -46.79
N TRP A 543 -9.84 24.08 -47.81
CA TRP A 543 -9.39 24.15 -49.19
C TRP A 543 -10.39 24.92 -50.03
N LEU A 544 -9.88 25.55 -51.07
CA LEU A 544 -10.64 26.25 -52.09
C LEU A 544 -10.36 25.56 -53.43
N LYS A 545 -11.36 25.47 -54.31
CA LYS A 545 -11.15 25.02 -55.70
C LYS A 545 -11.60 26.08 -56.68
N ASP A 546 -10.93 26.12 -57.82
CA ASP A 546 -11.10 27.09 -58.90
C ASP A 546 -11.91 26.56 -60.08
N ALA A 547 -11.76 27.19 -61.24
CA ALA A 547 -12.47 26.85 -62.48
C ALA A 547 -11.71 25.86 -63.41
N SER A 548 -10.41 25.61 -63.21
CA SER A 548 -9.70 24.52 -63.93
C SER A 548 -9.88 23.18 -63.23
N GLY A 549 -10.24 23.21 -61.94
CA GLY A 549 -10.38 22.04 -61.09
C GLY A 549 -9.18 21.83 -60.17
N LYS A 550 -8.27 22.79 -60.10
CA LYS A 550 -7.22 22.83 -59.10
C LYS A 550 -7.78 23.13 -57.72
N ILE A 551 -6.91 22.92 -56.74
CA ILE A 551 -7.21 22.97 -55.32
C ILE A 551 -6.08 23.76 -54.65
N SER A 552 -6.46 24.64 -53.72
CA SER A 552 -5.56 25.44 -52.92
C SER A 552 -4.54 24.60 -52.16
N ASP A 553 -3.47 25.25 -51.70
CA ASP A 553 -2.75 24.70 -50.55
C ASP A 553 -3.63 24.76 -49.28
N LYS A 554 -3.24 23.96 -48.28
CA LYS A 554 -4.08 23.68 -47.11
C LYS A 554 -4.03 24.83 -46.10
N PHE A 555 -5.13 25.57 -45.98
CA PHE A 555 -5.31 26.55 -44.91
C PHE A 555 -5.88 25.87 -43.66
N SER A 556 -5.65 26.43 -42.48
CA SER A 556 -6.21 25.90 -41.24
C SER A 556 -6.36 26.95 -40.15
N ALA A 557 -7.37 26.77 -39.32
CA ALA A 557 -7.52 27.46 -38.05
C ALA A 557 -7.60 26.43 -36.92
N SER A 558 -7.05 26.77 -35.77
CA SER A 558 -7.14 25.96 -34.55
C SER A 558 -7.84 26.75 -33.44
N THR A 559 -8.64 26.06 -32.65
CA THR A 559 -9.13 26.50 -31.34
C THR A 559 -9.04 25.31 -30.38
N PHE A 560 -9.35 25.49 -29.10
CA PHE A 560 -9.37 24.41 -28.12
C PHE A 560 -10.80 24.23 -27.60
N LEU A 561 -11.37 23.03 -27.76
CA LEU A 561 -12.63 22.67 -27.14
C LEU A 561 -12.37 22.24 -25.70
N ASP A 562 -13.05 22.89 -24.77
CA ASP A 562 -13.07 22.56 -23.35
C ASP A 562 -14.53 22.64 -22.88
N SER A 563 -15.06 21.51 -22.43
CA SER A 563 -16.45 21.35 -22.00
C SER A 563 -16.58 20.82 -20.56
N ASN A 564 -15.46 20.60 -19.88
CA ASN A 564 -15.41 19.99 -18.55
C ASN A 564 -15.07 21.05 -17.47
N PRO A 565 -16.05 21.48 -16.64
CA PRO A 565 -15.78 22.43 -15.57
C PRO A 565 -14.81 21.84 -14.52
N PRO A 566 -14.00 22.66 -13.83
CA PRO A 566 -13.05 22.16 -12.83
C PRO A 566 -13.75 21.42 -11.71
N THR A 567 -13.24 20.25 -11.33
CA THR A 567 -13.80 19.45 -10.23
C THR A 567 -13.06 19.74 -8.92
N ILE A 568 -13.73 19.50 -7.78
CA ILE A 568 -13.17 19.74 -6.44
C ILE A 568 -13.21 18.44 -5.63
N SER A 569 -12.04 17.96 -5.23
CA SER A 569 -11.87 16.90 -4.21
C SER A 569 -11.52 17.52 -2.85
N ILE A 570 -11.92 16.85 -1.78
CA ILE A 570 -11.41 17.12 -0.43
C ILE A 570 -10.76 15.84 0.06
N ASN A 571 -9.47 15.91 0.39
CA ASN A 571 -8.70 14.76 0.84
C ASN A 571 -9.05 14.40 2.30
N GLN A 572 -8.37 13.39 2.84
CA GLN A 572 -8.45 13.12 4.26
C GLN A 572 -7.97 14.34 5.07
N PRO A 573 -8.61 14.67 6.20
CA PRO A 573 -8.13 15.70 7.11
C PRO A 573 -6.78 15.31 7.72
N SER A 574 -5.99 16.31 8.14
CA SER A 574 -4.66 16.09 8.72
C SER A 574 -4.66 15.23 9.99
N VAL A 575 -5.79 15.18 10.69
CA VAL A 575 -6.07 14.25 11.79
C VAL A 575 -7.53 13.78 11.71
N SER A 576 -7.81 12.54 12.09
CA SER A 576 -9.18 12.05 12.28
C SER A 576 -9.79 12.52 13.60
N GLU A 577 -8.95 12.84 14.59
CA GLU A 577 -9.35 13.31 15.92
C GLU A 577 -8.40 14.41 16.43
N THR A 578 -8.91 15.36 17.21
CA THR A 578 -8.14 16.39 17.93
C THR A 578 -8.87 16.77 19.23
N THR A 579 -8.27 17.65 20.03
CA THR A 579 -8.89 18.30 21.20
C THR A 579 -9.03 19.82 21.01
N TYR A 580 -8.01 20.47 20.44
CA TYR A 580 -7.93 21.93 20.31
C TYR A 580 -7.78 22.44 18.87
N GLY A 581 -7.37 21.56 17.93
CA GLY A 581 -6.93 21.95 16.58
C GLY A 581 -5.53 22.59 16.56
N PRO A 582 -5.08 23.07 15.38
CA PRO A 582 -5.83 23.19 14.13
C PRO A 582 -6.06 21.85 13.42
N VAL A 583 -7.09 21.83 12.58
CA VAL A 583 -7.40 20.73 11.64
C VAL A 583 -7.30 21.31 10.24
N SER A 584 -6.56 20.64 9.36
CA SER A 584 -6.44 21.07 7.95
C SER A 584 -7.04 20.05 7.00
N PHE A 585 -7.64 20.54 5.92
CA PHE A 585 -8.16 19.76 4.81
C PHE A 585 -7.46 20.23 3.53
N GLN A 586 -6.85 19.30 2.79
CA GLN A 586 -6.36 19.61 1.45
C GLN A 586 -7.52 19.56 0.46
N ILE A 587 -7.68 20.64 -0.30
CA ILE A 587 -8.64 20.80 -1.37
C ILE A 587 -7.88 20.71 -2.68
N GLU A 588 -8.20 19.71 -3.49
CA GLU A 588 -7.61 19.54 -4.82
C GLU A 588 -8.60 19.98 -5.90
N TYR A 589 -8.06 20.61 -6.94
CA TYR A 589 -8.81 21.08 -8.10
C TYR A 589 -8.22 20.48 -9.37
N GLN A 590 -9.02 19.71 -10.10
CA GLN A 590 -8.64 19.17 -11.39
C GLN A 590 -9.23 20.03 -12.51
N GLY A 591 -8.40 20.40 -13.49
CA GLY A 591 -8.79 21.25 -14.62
C GLY A 591 -8.86 22.77 -14.35
N ALA A 592 -8.56 23.24 -13.13
CA ALA A 592 -8.60 24.67 -12.81
C ALA A 592 -7.39 25.44 -13.38
N ASP A 593 -7.65 26.62 -13.96
CA ASP A 593 -6.58 27.60 -14.26
C ASP A 593 -6.46 28.68 -13.18
N ASN A 594 -7.52 28.92 -12.43
CA ASN A 594 -7.60 29.91 -11.36
C ASN A 594 -8.46 29.36 -10.22
N ILE A 595 -7.99 29.46 -8.98
CA ILE A 595 -8.77 29.16 -7.77
C ILE A 595 -8.97 30.45 -6.99
N THR A 596 -10.23 30.83 -6.80
CA THR A 596 -10.71 32.02 -6.06
C THR A 596 -11.26 31.70 -4.67
N LEU A 597 -11.04 30.47 -4.18
CA LEU A 597 -11.48 29.98 -2.88
C LEU A 597 -11.15 30.97 -1.74
N LYS A 598 -12.18 31.36 -0.99
CA LYS A 598 -12.12 32.22 0.20
C LYS A 598 -12.92 31.62 1.34
N THR A 599 -12.71 32.11 2.56
CA THR A 599 -13.33 31.59 3.79
C THR A 599 -14.88 31.56 3.74
N SER A 600 -15.51 32.48 3.00
CA SER A 600 -16.98 32.50 2.79
C SER A 600 -17.52 31.32 1.99
N ASP A 601 -16.65 30.58 1.30
CA ASP A 601 -17.02 29.48 0.39
C ASP A 601 -16.90 28.13 1.09
N ILE A 602 -16.44 28.14 2.36
CA ILE A 602 -16.33 26.97 3.23
C ILE A 602 -17.66 26.76 3.95
N ILE A 603 -18.38 25.71 3.56
CA ILE A 603 -19.63 25.31 4.18
C ILE A 603 -19.30 24.33 5.30
N ILE A 604 -19.49 24.76 6.55
CA ILE A 604 -19.24 23.96 7.76
C ILE A 604 -20.44 23.07 8.08
N ASP A 605 -20.19 21.79 8.33
CA ASP A 605 -21.14 20.80 8.82
C ASP A 605 -20.62 20.28 10.17
N ALA A 606 -21.07 20.88 11.28
CA ALA A 606 -20.59 20.61 12.63
C ALA A 606 -21.73 20.23 13.59
N ASN A 607 -21.43 19.43 14.62
CA ASN A 607 -22.41 18.94 15.59
C ASN A 607 -21.90 18.93 17.04
N GLY A 608 -22.74 18.47 17.98
CA GLY A 608 -22.41 18.44 19.42
C GLY A 608 -22.46 19.83 20.04
N THR A 609 -21.50 20.12 20.92
CA THR A 609 -21.30 21.47 21.49
C THR A 609 -20.27 22.30 20.70
N LEU A 610 -19.70 21.71 19.65
CA LEU A 610 -18.57 22.24 18.89
C LEU A 610 -18.88 23.59 18.22
N LYS A 611 -18.02 24.56 18.49
CA LYS A 611 -17.99 25.86 17.82
C LYS A 611 -16.63 26.06 17.17
N ILE A 612 -16.67 26.63 15.97
CA ILE A 612 -15.48 26.98 15.20
C ILE A 612 -15.06 28.40 15.57
N GLY A 613 -13.81 28.59 16.01
CA GLY A 613 -13.29 29.92 16.37
C GLY A 613 -12.69 30.66 15.19
N ALA A 614 -11.97 29.97 14.28
CA ALA A 614 -11.47 30.54 13.04
C ALA A 614 -11.44 29.52 11.89
N ILE A 615 -11.47 30.04 10.66
CA ILE A 615 -11.33 29.30 9.41
C ILE A 615 -10.41 30.12 8.50
N ASP A 616 -9.33 29.51 8.06
CA ASP A 616 -8.33 30.13 7.18
C ASP A 616 -8.20 29.34 5.88
N VAL A 617 -7.90 30.04 4.78
CA VAL A 617 -7.64 29.43 3.46
C VAL A 617 -6.26 29.83 3.01
N THR A 618 -5.38 28.86 2.79
CA THR A 618 -3.98 29.06 2.41
C THR A 618 -3.60 28.19 1.20
N GLY A 619 -2.34 28.28 0.77
CA GLY A 619 -1.85 27.68 -0.47
C GLY A 619 -1.96 28.62 -1.68
N SER A 620 -1.23 28.28 -2.75
CA SER A 620 -1.14 29.09 -3.98
C SER A 620 -1.03 28.18 -5.21
N GLY A 621 -1.00 28.76 -6.42
CA GLY A 621 -1.04 28.00 -7.67
C GLY A 621 -2.46 27.56 -8.07
N LYS A 622 -2.52 26.57 -8.96
CA LYS A 622 -3.74 26.20 -9.72
C LYS A 622 -4.45 24.94 -9.24
N GLU A 623 -3.73 24.06 -8.54
CA GLU A 623 -4.21 22.71 -8.21
C GLU A 623 -4.74 22.65 -6.77
N ASN A 624 -3.99 23.14 -5.77
CA ASN A 624 -4.30 22.86 -4.37
C ASN A 624 -4.60 24.12 -3.53
N ARG A 625 -5.45 23.97 -2.51
CA ARG A 625 -5.63 24.91 -1.39
C ARG A 625 -5.72 24.13 -0.07
N THR A 626 -5.24 24.72 1.00
CA THR A 626 -5.46 24.20 2.35
C THR A 626 -6.58 24.99 3.02
N VAL A 627 -7.59 24.31 3.56
CA VAL A 627 -8.58 24.89 4.47
C VAL A 627 -8.20 24.48 5.88
N MET A 628 -7.87 25.46 6.73
CA MET A 628 -7.54 25.22 8.12
C MET A 628 -8.69 25.69 9.02
N ILE A 629 -9.03 24.89 10.02
CA ILE A 629 -10.03 25.20 11.03
C ILE A 629 -9.34 25.14 12.39
N SER A 630 -9.49 26.20 13.18
CA SER A 630 -8.75 26.38 14.44
C SER A 630 -9.62 27.00 15.53
N ASN A 631 -9.07 27.07 16.75
CA ASN A 631 -9.75 27.61 17.93
C ASN A 631 -11.10 26.91 18.20
N PHE A 632 -11.10 25.58 18.18
CA PHE A 632 -12.30 24.81 18.52
C PHE A 632 -12.68 25.05 19.99
N THR A 633 -13.98 25.14 20.28
CA THR A 633 -14.49 25.16 21.65
C THR A 633 -15.72 24.26 21.78
N GLY A 634 -15.81 23.50 22.86
CA GLY A 634 -16.75 22.37 22.95
C GLY A 634 -16.26 21.16 22.14
N TYR A 635 -17.07 20.11 22.14
CA TYR A 635 -16.76 18.80 21.55
C TYR A 635 -17.84 18.38 20.54
N GLY A 636 -17.46 17.53 19.59
CA GLY A 636 -18.34 17.06 18.52
C GLY A 636 -17.57 16.65 17.28
N LEU A 637 -18.21 16.72 16.13
CA LEU A 637 -17.63 16.39 14.82
C LEU A 637 -17.73 17.59 13.88
N VAL A 638 -16.71 17.80 13.04
CA VAL A 638 -16.68 18.79 11.96
C VAL A 638 -16.41 18.14 10.59
N ARG A 639 -17.08 18.66 9.57
CA ARG A 639 -16.83 18.42 8.13
C ARG A 639 -16.89 19.75 7.37
N ILE A 640 -16.32 19.77 6.16
CA ILE A 640 -16.44 20.88 5.21
C ILE A 640 -17.04 20.44 3.87
N GLN A 641 -17.63 21.40 3.16
CA GLN A 641 -17.78 21.41 1.70
C GLN A 641 -17.26 22.73 1.14
N ILE A 642 -16.86 22.70 -0.13
CA ILE A 642 -16.49 23.87 -0.91
C ILE A 642 -17.65 24.26 -1.82
N ALA A 643 -18.07 25.53 -1.77
CA ALA A 643 -19.12 26.07 -2.62
C ALA A 643 -18.75 26.08 -4.12
N ALA A 644 -19.76 25.99 -4.98
CA ALA A 644 -19.59 26.10 -6.42
C ALA A 644 -19.01 27.47 -6.84
N GLY A 645 -18.18 27.48 -7.88
CA GLY A 645 -17.53 28.69 -8.41
C GLY A 645 -16.26 29.13 -7.66
N SER A 646 -15.73 28.29 -6.76
CA SER A 646 -14.44 28.53 -6.10
C SER A 646 -13.23 28.41 -7.03
N ALA A 647 -13.40 27.89 -8.25
CA ALA A 647 -12.38 27.82 -9.30
C ALA A 647 -12.97 27.93 -10.71
N TYR A 648 -12.12 28.28 -11.69
CA TYR A 648 -12.44 28.35 -13.11
C TYR A 648 -11.22 28.08 -14.01
N ASP A 649 -11.46 27.59 -15.23
CA ASP A 649 -10.48 27.31 -16.29
C ASP A 649 -10.29 28.49 -17.28
N ASN A 650 -9.34 28.38 -18.22
CA ASN A 650 -9.12 29.37 -19.28
C ASN A 650 -10.24 29.45 -20.35
N SER A 651 -11.09 28.43 -20.49
CA SER A 651 -12.32 28.56 -21.28
C SER A 651 -13.35 29.43 -20.55
N GLY A 652 -13.29 29.44 -19.21
CA GLY A 652 -14.11 30.16 -18.24
C GLY A 652 -15.36 29.40 -17.77
N LEU A 653 -15.32 28.07 -17.69
CA LEU A 653 -16.32 27.31 -16.91
C LEU A 653 -15.98 27.43 -15.41
N PHE A 654 -16.96 27.17 -14.54
CA PHE A 654 -16.83 27.33 -13.09
C PHE A 654 -17.04 25.99 -12.38
N SER A 655 -16.34 25.78 -11.27
CA SER A 655 -16.42 24.54 -10.49
C SER A 655 -17.80 24.26 -9.89
N ALA A 656 -18.15 22.98 -9.79
CA ALA A 656 -19.31 22.53 -9.03
C ALA A 656 -19.02 22.53 -7.51
N GLN A 657 -20.06 22.42 -6.68
CA GLN A 657 -19.89 22.24 -5.22
C GLN A 657 -19.26 20.88 -4.92
N SER A 658 -18.33 20.82 -3.95
CA SER A 658 -17.67 19.56 -3.57
C SER A 658 -18.59 18.60 -2.80
N ALA A 659 -18.19 17.33 -2.74
CA ALA A 659 -18.67 16.41 -1.71
C ALA A 659 -18.27 16.89 -0.29
N LYS A 660 -18.90 16.31 0.75
CA LYS A 660 -18.50 16.48 2.15
C LYS A 660 -17.15 15.80 2.40
N SER A 661 -16.29 16.45 3.17
CA SER A 661 -15.06 15.84 3.69
C SER A 661 -15.35 14.61 4.54
N LEU A 662 -14.32 13.79 4.76
CA LEU A 662 -14.31 12.91 5.93
C LEU A 662 -14.46 13.73 7.23
N PRO A 663 -15.06 13.15 8.28
CA PRO A 663 -15.23 13.83 9.56
C PRO A 663 -13.92 13.95 10.33
N VAL A 664 -13.83 14.99 11.16
CA VAL A 664 -12.87 15.07 12.27
C VAL A 664 -13.62 15.18 13.58
N ILE A 665 -13.19 14.42 14.57
CA ILE A 665 -13.70 14.49 15.94
C ILE A 665 -12.91 15.51 16.74
N VAL A 666 -13.61 16.35 17.50
CA VAL A 666 -13.05 17.23 18.52
C VAL A 666 -13.49 16.69 19.87
N LYS A 667 -12.53 16.17 20.65
CA LYS A 667 -12.71 15.62 22.00
C LYS A 667 -12.76 16.74 23.04
N ALA A 668 -13.26 16.41 24.23
CA ALA A 668 -13.04 17.26 25.40
C ALA A 668 -11.62 17.05 25.95
N PRO A 669 -10.99 18.05 26.60
CA PRO A 669 -9.66 17.89 27.16
C PRO A 669 -9.63 17.01 28.42
N ASP A 670 -8.64 16.13 28.55
CA ASP A 670 -8.36 15.37 29.79
C ASP A 670 -8.12 16.30 31.00
N SER A 671 -7.63 17.52 30.77
CA SER A 671 -7.42 18.54 31.81
C SER A 671 -8.73 19.13 32.39
N ASP A 672 -9.83 19.09 31.62
CA ASP A 672 -11.18 19.42 32.11
C ASP A 672 -11.87 18.20 32.75
N ILE A 673 -11.36 16.98 32.53
CA ILE A 673 -11.79 15.77 33.25
C ILE A 673 -11.19 15.79 34.66
N VAL A 674 -11.82 16.57 35.54
CA VAL A 674 -11.66 16.46 36.98
C VAL A 674 -12.11 15.05 37.40
N ARG A 675 -11.17 14.09 37.39
CA ARG A 675 -11.37 12.73 37.89
C ARG A 675 -11.72 12.83 39.38
N PRO A 676 -12.99 12.63 39.79
CA PRO A 676 -13.35 12.79 41.18
C PRO A 676 -12.76 11.63 41.95
N THR A 677 -12.17 11.89 43.12
CA THR A 677 -12.01 10.84 44.13
C THR A 677 -13.42 10.30 44.42
N PRO A 678 -13.70 8.99 44.25
CA PRO A 678 -15.08 8.48 44.22
C PRO A 678 -15.71 8.33 45.61
N SER A 679 -15.78 9.43 46.37
CA SER A 679 -16.51 9.55 47.64
C SER A 679 -18.03 9.58 47.41
N GLY A 680 -18.57 8.47 46.93
CA GLY A 680 -19.99 8.33 46.61
C GLY A 680 -20.38 7.01 45.91
N TRP A 681 -19.41 6.20 45.47
CA TRP A 681 -19.66 4.85 44.97
C TRP A 681 -19.73 3.86 46.13
N PRO A 682 -20.61 2.83 46.10
CA PRO A 682 -21.44 2.40 44.96
C PRO A 682 -22.82 3.07 44.90
N MET A 683 -23.35 3.22 43.68
CA MET A 683 -24.77 3.51 43.46
C MET A 683 -25.54 2.21 43.17
N LYS A 684 -26.76 2.07 43.72
CA LYS A 684 -27.71 1.02 43.33
C LYS A 684 -28.86 1.66 42.54
N HIS A 685 -29.01 1.27 41.29
CA HIS A 685 -30.20 1.54 40.46
C HIS A 685 -30.93 0.24 40.16
N GLY A 686 -32.26 0.29 40.11
CA GLY A 686 -33.12 -0.87 39.93
C GLY A 686 -34.55 -0.61 40.41
N THR A 687 -35.38 -1.65 40.40
CA THR A 687 -36.81 -1.64 40.71
C THR A 687 -37.13 -2.63 41.84
N GLU A 688 -38.35 -3.18 41.86
CA GLU A 688 -38.73 -4.29 42.76
C GLU A 688 -38.70 -5.67 42.06
N GLY A 689 -38.49 -5.71 40.74
CA GLY A 689 -38.32 -6.94 39.94
C GLY A 689 -36.84 -7.24 39.62
N GLU A 690 -36.58 -8.08 38.61
CA GLU A 690 -35.21 -8.27 38.10
C GLU A 690 -34.77 -7.06 37.25
N ASP A 691 -33.59 -6.51 37.56
CA ASP A 691 -32.89 -5.57 36.69
C ASP A 691 -31.46 -6.07 36.47
N LYS A 692 -31.02 -6.12 35.21
CA LYS A 692 -29.70 -6.63 34.85
C LYS A 692 -29.04 -5.78 33.79
N ALA A 693 -27.84 -5.28 34.09
CA ALA A 693 -26.94 -4.69 33.08
C ALA A 693 -26.22 -5.80 32.32
N ASN A 694 -26.20 -5.70 30.99
CA ASN A 694 -25.57 -6.67 30.09
C ASN A 694 -24.29 -6.12 29.44
N ALA A 695 -24.24 -4.82 29.11
CA ALA A 695 -23.06 -4.20 28.50
C ALA A 695 -22.87 -2.73 28.92
N VAL A 696 -21.64 -2.24 28.74
CA VAL A 696 -21.21 -0.88 29.06
C VAL A 696 -20.28 -0.34 27.96
N ALA A 697 -20.38 0.96 27.69
CA ALA A 697 -19.47 1.71 26.83
C ALA A 697 -19.19 3.09 27.42
N THR A 698 -18.14 3.76 26.96
CA THR A 698 -17.82 5.15 27.32
C THR A 698 -17.72 6.04 26.08
N ASP A 699 -17.93 7.35 26.26
CA ASP A 699 -17.51 8.36 25.27
C ASP A 699 -16.15 8.99 25.63
N SER A 700 -15.62 9.80 24.71
CA SER A 700 -14.32 10.48 24.84
C SER A 700 -14.25 11.54 25.95
N VAL A 701 -15.36 11.83 26.63
CA VAL A 701 -15.43 12.71 27.81
C VAL A 701 -15.52 11.90 29.11
N GLY A 702 -15.55 10.56 29.01
CA GLY A 702 -15.69 9.66 30.15
C GLY A 702 -17.11 9.47 30.65
N ASN A 703 -18.15 9.89 29.91
CA ASN A 703 -19.52 9.52 30.28
C ASN A 703 -19.70 8.01 30.08
N VAL A 704 -20.38 7.35 31.02
CA VAL A 704 -20.61 5.90 31.02
C VAL A 704 -22.02 5.60 30.53
N TYR A 705 -22.15 4.68 29.58
CA TYR A 705 -23.42 4.27 28.99
C TYR A 705 -23.64 2.79 29.29
N VAL A 706 -24.72 2.46 29.99
CA VAL A 706 -25.04 1.10 30.43
C VAL A 706 -26.35 0.65 29.80
N VAL A 707 -26.38 -0.59 29.29
CA VAL A 707 -27.59 -1.21 28.73
C VAL A 707 -27.90 -2.55 29.39
N GLY A 708 -29.16 -2.97 29.29
CA GLY A 708 -29.65 -4.19 29.92
C GLY A 708 -31.16 -4.34 29.80
N PHE A 709 -31.79 -4.94 30.81
CA PHE A 709 -33.26 -4.97 30.97
C PHE A 709 -33.70 -4.70 32.41
N THR A 710 -34.97 -4.33 32.58
CA THR A 710 -35.64 -4.07 33.86
C THR A 710 -37.06 -4.61 33.83
N GLU A 711 -37.52 -5.19 34.93
CA GLU A 711 -38.91 -5.65 35.16
C GLU A 711 -39.81 -4.55 35.76
N GLY A 712 -39.45 -3.27 35.60
CA GLY A 712 -40.29 -2.20 36.10
C GLY A 712 -39.91 -0.79 35.65
N ARG A 713 -40.50 0.19 36.34
CA ARG A 713 -40.42 1.60 35.95
C ARG A 713 -39.12 2.29 36.41
N LEU A 714 -38.05 2.09 35.65
CA LEU A 714 -36.75 2.67 35.94
C LEU A 714 -36.71 4.20 35.70
N ASN A 715 -36.19 4.95 36.69
CA ASN A 715 -35.92 6.39 36.66
C ASN A 715 -37.06 7.32 36.15
N GLY A 716 -38.31 6.86 36.18
CA GLY A 716 -39.48 7.64 35.79
C GLY A 716 -39.84 7.59 34.30
N GLU A 717 -39.12 6.83 33.46
CA GLU A 717 -39.52 6.50 32.08
C GLU A 717 -40.85 5.71 32.07
N THR A 718 -41.37 5.36 30.87
CA THR A 718 -42.57 4.51 30.75
C THR A 718 -42.15 3.07 30.53
N TYR A 719 -42.75 2.16 31.31
CA TYR A 719 -42.55 0.71 31.25
C TYR A 719 -43.76 0.08 30.53
N PHE A 720 -43.53 -0.80 29.56
CA PHE A 720 -44.57 -1.27 28.64
C PHE A 720 -44.86 -2.78 28.71
N GLY A 721 -43.85 -3.61 28.97
CA GLY A 721 -43.92 -5.06 28.82
C GLY A 721 -43.83 -5.85 30.13
N SER A 722 -43.25 -7.04 30.02
CA SER A 722 -42.84 -7.90 31.13
C SER A 722 -41.35 -7.76 31.49
N GLN A 723 -40.53 -7.32 30.53
CA GLN A 723 -39.13 -6.89 30.69
C GLN A 723 -38.89 -5.81 29.64
N ASP A 724 -38.46 -4.60 30.01
CA ASP A 724 -38.14 -3.52 29.05
C ASP A 724 -36.62 -3.37 28.95
N ALA A 725 -36.08 -3.19 27.74
CA ALA A 725 -34.66 -2.92 27.56
C ALA A 725 -34.32 -1.49 27.99
N PHE A 726 -33.19 -1.28 28.69
CA PHE A 726 -32.78 0.06 29.12
C PHE A 726 -31.49 0.56 28.46
N LEU A 727 -31.36 1.88 28.40
CA LEU A 727 -30.12 2.62 28.15
C LEU A 727 -30.02 3.77 29.15
N ILE A 728 -28.95 3.80 29.94
CA ILE A 728 -28.67 4.85 30.94
C ILE A 728 -27.35 5.53 30.60
N LYS A 729 -27.31 6.86 30.63
CA LYS A 729 -26.07 7.65 30.58
C LYS A 729 -25.75 8.22 31.96
N TYR A 730 -24.51 8.07 32.39
CA TYR A 730 -23.94 8.68 33.59
C TYR A 730 -22.78 9.62 33.21
N SER A 731 -22.58 10.69 33.96
CA SER A 731 -21.38 11.54 33.86
C SER A 731 -20.13 10.85 34.44
N PRO A 732 -18.91 11.37 34.21
CA PRO A 732 -17.67 10.79 34.75
C PRO A 732 -17.60 10.69 36.28
N ASP A 733 -18.45 11.45 36.99
CA ASP A 733 -18.61 11.37 38.45
C ASP A 733 -19.70 10.40 38.92
N GLY A 734 -20.33 9.67 37.98
CA GLY A 734 -21.34 8.64 38.24
C GLY A 734 -22.77 9.16 38.39
N LYS A 735 -23.06 10.45 38.24
CA LYS A 735 -24.45 10.94 38.29
C LYS A 735 -25.21 10.52 37.02
N THR A 736 -26.43 10.00 37.18
CA THR A 736 -27.31 9.73 36.03
C THR A 736 -27.66 11.04 35.32
N LEU A 737 -27.32 11.14 34.03
CA LEU A 737 -27.65 12.28 33.16
C LEU A 737 -29.03 12.07 32.50
N TRP A 738 -29.28 10.87 31.99
CA TRP A 738 -30.59 10.47 31.48
C TRP A 738 -30.76 8.94 31.47
N THR A 739 -32.00 8.48 31.33
CA THR A 739 -32.39 7.08 31.15
C THR A 739 -33.42 6.99 30.04
N LYS A 740 -33.41 5.89 29.28
CA LYS A 740 -34.36 5.58 28.22
C LYS A 740 -34.77 4.11 28.36
N LEU A 741 -36.06 3.83 28.22
CA LEU A 741 -36.58 2.47 28.03
C LEU A 741 -36.94 2.24 26.56
N ILE A 742 -36.71 1.01 26.11
CA ILE A 742 -36.98 0.48 24.78
C ILE A 742 -37.79 -0.80 25.02
N GLY A 743 -39.12 -0.65 25.02
CA GLY A 743 -40.04 -1.72 25.40
C GLY A 743 -41.17 -1.89 24.40
N SER A 744 -41.55 -3.14 24.19
CA SER A 744 -42.78 -3.58 23.55
C SER A 744 -43.83 -3.90 24.62
N SER A 745 -44.92 -4.59 24.26
CA SER A 745 -45.85 -5.14 25.27
C SER A 745 -45.44 -6.51 25.83
N LEU A 746 -44.21 -6.97 25.58
CA LEU A 746 -43.69 -8.31 25.90
C LEU A 746 -42.30 -8.22 26.55
N GLY A 747 -41.33 -9.05 26.16
CA GLY A 747 -39.96 -9.02 26.70
C GLY A 747 -38.97 -8.35 25.75
N ASP A 748 -38.14 -7.45 26.26
CA ASP A 748 -37.15 -6.68 25.49
C ASP A 748 -35.83 -6.61 26.25
N LYS A 749 -34.71 -6.86 25.57
CA LYS A 749 -33.36 -6.94 26.18
C LYS A 749 -32.32 -6.27 25.31
N ALA A 750 -31.62 -5.26 25.83
CA ALA A 750 -30.41 -4.74 25.21
C ALA A 750 -29.20 -5.55 25.69
N ASN A 751 -28.39 -6.04 24.75
CA ASN A 751 -27.26 -6.93 25.02
C ASN A 751 -25.91 -6.27 24.73
N ALA A 752 -25.85 -5.35 23.79
CA ALA A 752 -24.64 -4.62 23.41
C ALA A 752 -24.87 -3.12 23.26
N VAL A 753 -23.85 -2.33 23.57
CA VAL A 753 -23.81 -0.87 23.39
C VAL A 753 -22.45 -0.43 22.87
N LYS A 754 -22.43 0.51 21.93
CA LYS A 754 -21.23 1.24 21.50
C LYS A 754 -21.58 2.73 21.43
N VAL A 755 -20.64 3.59 21.80
CA VAL A 755 -20.74 5.03 21.50
C VAL A 755 -19.69 5.35 20.45
N ASN A 756 -20.08 6.02 19.36
CA ASN A 756 -19.11 6.50 18.39
C ASN A 756 -18.50 7.82 18.84
N LEU A 757 -17.40 8.19 18.18
CA LEU A 757 -16.60 9.37 18.51
C LEU A 757 -17.35 10.70 18.29
N SER A 758 -18.52 10.67 17.64
CA SER A 758 -19.45 11.80 17.50
C SER A 758 -20.51 11.88 18.62
N GLY A 759 -20.41 11.06 19.67
CA GLY A 759 -21.39 10.99 20.75
C GLY A 759 -22.70 10.27 20.41
N HIS A 760 -22.83 9.64 19.23
CA HIS A 760 -24.01 8.82 18.93
C HIS A 760 -23.91 7.47 19.62
N VAL A 761 -24.99 7.08 20.30
CA VAL A 761 -25.08 5.79 21.00
C VAL A 761 -25.80 4.79 20.12
N PHE A 762 -25.25 3.60 20.02
CA PHE A 762 -25.79 2.47 19.27
C PHE A 762 -26.07 1.33 20.24
N VAL A 763 -27.26 0.74 20.15
CA VAL A 763 -27.72 -0.35 21.01
C VAL A 763 -28.21 -1.50 20.14
N ALA A 764 -27.86 -2.72 20.49
CA ALA A 764 -28.41 -3.93 19.86
C ALA A 764 -28.87 -4.93 20.94
N GLY A 765 -29.87 -5.70 20.59
CA GLY A 765 -30.56 -6.57 21.52
C GLY A 765 -31.61 -7.44 20.83
N SER A 766 -32.56 -7.94 21.63
CA SER A 766 -33.69 -8.73 21.14
C SER A 766 -35.03 -8.34 21.78
N THR A 767 -36.11 -8.67 21.08
CA THR A 767 -37.50 -8.35 21.47
C THR A 767 -38.44 -9.51 21.14
N ASP A 768 -39.30 -9.87 22.08
CA ASP A 768 -40.42 -10.80 21.88
C ASP A 768 -41.65 -10.09 21.28
N GLY A 769 -41.58 -8.77 21.06
CA GLY A 769 -42.68 -7.93 20.61
C GLY A 769 -42.36 -7.08 19.38
N SER A 770 -43.19 -6.08 19.11
CA SER A 770 -43.08 -5.19 17.95
C SER A 770 -42.68 -3.78 18.38
N LEU A 771 -41.42 -3.41 18.14
CA LEU A 771 -40.84 -2.13 18.56
C LEU A 771 -41.03 -1.04 17.50
N ASP A 772 -41.40 0.17 17.92
CA ASP A 772 -41.56 1.37 17.06
C ASP A 772 -42.41 1.20 15.78
N GLY A 773 -43.34 0.24 15.76
CA GLY A 773 -44.16 -0.06 14.58
C GLY A 773 -43.45 -0.89 13.51
N ASN A 774 -42.27 -1.45 13.80
CA ASN A 774 -41.77 -2.62 13.09
C ASN A 774 -42.66 -3.84 13.44
N THR A 775 -42.46 -4.97 12.76
CA THR A 775 -43.23 -6.21 12.96
C THR A 775 -42.33 -7.29 13.53
N ASN A 776 -42.80 -8.04 14.55
CA ASN A 776 -42.13 -9.27 14.99
C ASN A 776 -42.34 -10.38 13.95
N MET A 777 -41.26 -10.98 13.47
CA MET A 777 -41.30 -12.05 12.46
C MET A 777 -41.33 -13.45 13.08
N GLY A 778 -40.64 -13.63 14.22
CA GLY A 778 -40.53 -14.91 14.92
C GLY A 778 -41.12 -14.90 16.33
N ARG A 779 -40.53 -15.71 17.20
CA ARG A 779 -40.75 -15.68 18.65
C ARG A 779 -40.02 -14.51 19.28
N THR A 780 -38.77 -14.30 18.87
CA THR A 780 -37.85 -13.29 19.40
C THR A 780 -37.03 -12.75 18.23
N ASP A 781 -37.13 -11.45 17.94
CA ASP A 781 -36.43 -10.76 16.86
C ASP A 781 -35.20 -9.99 17.37
N ILE A 782 -34.27 -9.65 16.47
CA ILE A 782 -33.19 -8.70 16.73
C ILE A 782 -33.71 -7.26 16.63
N PHE A 783 -33.29 -6.38 17.54
CA PHE A 783 -33.38 -4.93 17.31
C PHE A 783 -32.01 -4.24 17.31
N VAL A 784 -31.92 -3.13 16.57
CA VAL A 784 -30.77 -2.22 16.52
C VAL A 784 -31.29 -0.78 16.55
N ALA A 785 -30.77 0.05 17.45
CA ALA A 785 -31.21 1.42 17.65
C ALA A 785 -30.04 2.41 17.71
N LYS A 786 -30.28 3.65 17.28
CA LYS A 786 -29.33 4.76 17.32
C LYS A 786 -29.93 5.95 18.06
N PHE A 787 -29.17 6.55 18.96
CA PHE A 787 -29.51 7.76 19.73
C PHE A 787 -28.44 8.84 19.53
N ASP A 788 -28.76 10.09 19.83
CA ASP A 788 -27.77 11.16 20.05
C ASP A 788 -27.25 11.20 21.50
N SER A 789 -26.30 12.10 21.76
CA SER A 789 -25.66 12.32 23.06
C SER A 789 -26.63 12.80 24.15
N GLU A 790 -27.79 13.31 23.76
CA GLU A 790 -28.89 13.78 24.61
C GLU A 790 -29.95 12.68 24.87
N GLY A 791 -29.82 11.50 24.24
CA GLY A 791 -30.70 10.36 24.44
C GLY A 791 -31.96 10.37 23.56
N ASN A 792 -32.03 11.20 22.52
CA ASN A 792 -33.12 11.14 21.55
C ASN A 792 -32.86 10.05 20.51
N LYS A 793 -33.83 9.16 20.32
CA LYS A 793 -33.81 8.09 19.32
C LYS A 793 -33.81 8.69 17.90
N LYS A 794 -32.76 8.43 17.12
CA LYS A 794 -32.67 8.80 15.69
C LYS A 794 -33.34 7.76 14.80
N TRP A 795 -33.12 6.47 15.09
CA TRP A 795 -33.81 5.37 14.44
C TRP A 795 -33.78 4.10 15.29
N LEU A 796 -34.74 3.20 15.02
CA LEU A 796 -34.71 1.79 15.43
C LEU A 796 -35.05 0.93 14.21
N ARG A 797 -34.47 -0.26 14.15
CA ARG A 797 -34.76 -1.33 13.19
C ARG A 797 -34.98 -2.62 13.96
N GLN A 798 -35.97 -3.40 13.53
CA GLN A 798 -36.20 -4.76 14.00
C GLN A 798 -36.19 -5.72 12.81
N TYR A 799 -35.64 -6.92 13.00
CA TYR A 799 -35.59 -7.98 11.98
C TYR A 799 -35.29 -9.33 12.64
N GLY A 800 -35.73 -10.41 12.01
CA GLY A 800 -35.49 -11.78 12.45
C GLY A 800 -35.89 -12.78 11.37
N SER A 801 -35.78 -14.06 11.71
CA SER A 801 -36.32 -15.19 10.99
C SER A 801 -37.78 -15.45 11.42
N THR A 802 -38.30 -16.66 11.23
CA THR A 802 -39.58 -17.08 11.84
C THR A 802 -39.42 -17.73 13.22
N GLU A 803 -38.20 -17.84 13.74
CA GLU A 803 -37.85 -18.63 14.92
C GLU A 803 -37.35 -17.74 16.08
N GLU A 804 -36.14 -18.00 16.61
CA GLU A 804 -35.49 -17.19 17.65
C GLU A 804 -34.20 -16.57 17.11
N ASP A 805 -34.11 -15.24 17.19
CA ASP A 805 -33.00 -14.42 16.74
C ASP A 805 -32.55 -13.49 17.88
N THR A 806 -31.24 -13.34 18.09
CA THR A 806 -30.72 -12.51 19.19
C THR A 806 -29.35 -11.93 18.87
N ALA A 807 -29.23 -10.59 18.90
CA ALA A 807 -27.94 -9.91 18.85
C ALA A 807 -27.16 -10.10 20.16
N ILE A 808 -25.87 -10.38 20.03
CA ILE A 808 -24.92 -10.58 21.13
C ILE A 808 -23.91 -9.43 21.21
N GLY A 809 -23.40 -8.96 20.07
CA GLY A 809 -22.38 -7.91 20.01
C GLY A 809 -22.65 -6.88 18.90
N LEU A 810 -22.15 -5.66 19.08
CA LEU A 810 -22.17 -4.62 18.04
C LEU A 810 -20.89 -3.77 18.07
N ASP A 811 -20.46 -3.31 16.90
CA ASP A 811 -19.40 -2.31 16.76
C ASP A 811 -19.67 -1.37 15.57
N THR A 812 -18.89 -0.30 15.43
CA THR A 812 -19.07 0.75 14.41
C THR A 812 -17.76 1.16 13.76
N ASP A 813 -17.77 1.39 12.44
CA ASP A 813 -16.64 2.04 11.76
C ASP A 813 -16.61 3.57 12.00
N PRO A 814 -15.48 4.27 11.76
CA PRO A 814 -15.40 5.72 11.99
C PRO A 814 -16.43 6.59 11.24
N PRO A 815 -16.87 6.24 10.01
CA PRO A 815 -18.04 6.87 9.37
C PRO A 815 -19.36 6.75 10.16
N GLY A 816 -19.50 5.73 11.01
CA GLY A 816 -20.69 5.47 11.83
C GLY A 816 -21.69 4.50 11.19
N ASN A 817 -21.22 3.59 10.32
CA ASN A 817 -21.97 2.39 9.97
C ASN A 817 -21.91 1.40 11.15
N VAL A 818 -22.94 0.56 11.29
CA VAL A 818 -23.10 -0.35 12.42
C VAL A 818 -22.98 -1.79 11.95
N TYR A 819 -22.24 -2.61 12.69
CA TYR A 819 -22.05 -4.03 12.45
C TYR A 819 -22.53 -4.78 13.69
N VAL A 820 -23.41 -5.76 13.50
CA VAL A 820 -24.06 -6.49 14.59
C VAL A 820 -23.85 -7.99 14.38
N THR A 821 -23.46 -8.69 15.43
CA THR A 821 -23.34 -10.16 15.45
C THR A 821 -24.28 -10.77 16.46
N GLY A 822 -24.70 -12.01 16.22
CA GLY A 822 -25.58 -12.75 17.12
C GLY A 822 -25.96 -14.11 16.57
N ASN A 823 -26.98 -14.73 17.16
CA ASN A 823 -27.44 -16.08 16.84
C ASN A 823 -28.82 -16.02 16.16
N THR A 824 -29.08 -16.97 15.26
CA THR A 824 -30.40 -17.20 14.64
C THR A 824 -30.72 -18.70 14.58
N ARG A 825 -31.99 -19.06 14.77
CA ARG A 825 -32.51 -20.43 14.61
C ARG A 825 -33.27 -20.67 13.31
N GLY A 826 -33.38 -19.68 12.44
CA GLY A 826 -34.09 -19.79 11.15
C GLY A 826 -33.30 -19.19 9.99
N ASP A 827 -33.87 -19.26 8.79
CA ASP A 827 -33.31 -18.64 7.58
C ASP A 827 -33.43 -17.11 7.69
N LEU A 828 -32.30 -16.39 7.66
CA LEU A 828 -32.23 -14.95 7.94
C LEU A 828 -31.81 -14.14 6.71
N ASP A 829 -32.67 -13.23 6.27
CA ASP A 829 -32.47 -12.36 5.08
C ASP A 829 -32.15 -13.12 3.77
N GLY A 830 -32.59 -14.37 3.67
CA GLY A 830 -32.29 -15.25 2.52
C GLY A 830 -30.94 -15.98 2.59
N ASN A 831 -30.18 -15.80 3.69
CA ASN A 831 -29.17 -16.77 4.10
C ASN A 831 -29.88 -17.96 4.74
N LYS A 832 -29.30 -19.16 4.60
CA LYS A 832 -29.90 -20.40 5.10
C LYS A 832 -29.27 -20.81 6.43
N ASN A 833 -30.09 -21.27 7.38
CA ASN A 833 -29.67 -21.96 8.59
C ASN A 833 -29.29 -23.42 8.31
N LEU A 834 -28.18 -23.87 8.88
CA LEU A 834 -27.61 -25.19 8.68
C LEU A 834 -27.82 -26.13 9.87
N SER A 835 -28.27 -25.62 11.02
CA SER A 835 -28.23 -26.31 12.31
C SER A 835 -29.48 -26.04 13.20
N ASN A 836 -29.31 -26.02 14.53
CA ASN A 836 -30.29 -25.52 15.51
C ASN A 836 -29.99 -24.07 15.96
N GLY A 837 -28.91 -23.47 15.46
CA GLY A 837 -28.37 -22.20 15.92
C GLY A 837 -27.10 -21.86 15.13
N ASP A 838 -27.18 -20.84 14.28
CA ASP A 838 -26.09 -20.35 13.45
C ASP A 838 -25.77 -18.88 13.82
N VAL A 839 -24.55 -18.43 13.53
CA VAL A 839 -24.13 -17.04 13.76
C VAL A 839 -24.50 -16.16 12.56
N PHE A 840 -25.07 -14.99 12.81
CA PHE A 840 -25.27 -13.96 11.79
C PHE A 840 -24.31 -12.77 11.98
N VAL A 841 -24.03 -12.07 10.88
CA VAL A 841 -23.37 -10.76 10.87
C VAL A 841 -24.14 -9.82 9.95
N SER A 842 -24.63 -8.69 10.47
CA SER A 842 -25.45 -7.72 9.73
C SER A 842 -24.80 -6.34 9.72
N LYS A 843 -24.76 -5.69 8.55
CA LYS A 843 -24.28 -4.30 8.39
C LYS A 843 -25.44 -3.33 8.15
N PHE A 844 -25.40 -2.17 8.79
CA PHE A 844 -26.29 -1.04 8.58
C PHE A 844 -25.49 0.22 8.24
N ASN A 845 -25.99 1.05 7.33
CA ASN A 845 -25.38 2.37 7.09
C ASN A 845 -25.71 3.38 8.22
N THR A 846 -25.16 4.59 8.14
CA THR A 846 -25.38 5.68 9.11
C THR A 846 -26.84 6.02 9.40
N ASP A 847 -27.73 5.78 8.44
CA ASP A 847 -29.17 6.06 8.46
C ASP A 847 -30.00 4.83 8.88
N GLY A 848 -29.33 3.74 9.26
CA GLY A 848 -29.94 2.50 9.69
C GLY A 848 -30.54 1.69 8.54
N VAL A 849 -30.12 1.90 7.29
CA VAL A 849 -30.51 1.03 6.17
C VAL A 849 -29.62 -0.20 6.19
N LYS A 850 -30.20 -1.39 6.35
CA LYS A 850 -29.47 -2.66 6.28
C LYS A 850 -28.85 -2.83 4.90
N GLN A 851 -27.54 -3.12 4.86
CA GLN A 851 -26.74 -3.22 3.64
C GLN A 851 -26.57 -4.68 3.21
N TRP A 852 -26.28 -5.55 4.17
CA TRP A 852 -26.16 -6.99 3.99
C TRP A 852 -26.29 -7.71 5.33
N THR A 853 -26.62 -9.00 5.24
CA THR A 853 -26.50 -9.98 6.32
C THR A 853 -25.77 -11.20 5.76
N LYS A 854 -24.88 -11.79 6.57
CA LYS A 854 -24.16 -13.04 6.31
C LYS A 854 -24.46 -14.02 7.43
N MET A 855 -24.43 -15.32 7.14
CA MET A 855 -24.43 -16.37 8.16
C MET A 855 -23.10 -17.13 8.17
N ILE A 856 -22.77 -17.67 9.34
CA ILE A 856 -21.57 -18.44 9.69
C ILE A 856 -22.09 -19.62 10.53
N GLY A 857 -21.87 -20.85 10.07
CA GLY A 857 -22.36 -22.04 10.75
C GLY A 857 -22.01 -23.32 10.00
N THR A 858 -22.30 -24.45 10.63
CA THR A 858 -21.97 -25.80 10.18
C THR A 858 -23.21 -26.70 10.24
N GLY A 859 -23.06 -28.03 10.08
CA GLY A 859 -24.14 -28.97 10.39
C GLY A 859 -24.37 -29.21 11.89
N SER A 860 -23.66 -28.48 12.76
CA SER A 860 -23.66 -28.57 14.22
C SER A 860 -24.05 -27.23 14.86
N ASP A 861 -24.16 -27.18 16.19
CA ASP A 861 -24.45 -25.95 16.95
C ASP A 861 -23.29 -24.93 16.83
N ASP A 862 -23.60 -23.70 16.43
CA ASP A 862 -22.67 -22.58 16.25
C ASP A 862 -23.17 -21.34 17.01
N GLY A 863 -22.28 -20.54 17.61
CA GLY A 863 -22.73 -19.45 18.48
C GLY A 863 -21.77 -18.27 18.63
N ALA A 864 -22.32 -17.06 18.58
CA ALA A 864 -21.59 -15.80 18.55
C ALA A 864 -21.03 -15.43 19.93
N GLY A 865 -19.75 -15.06 19.95
CA GLY A 865 -19.05 -14.52 21.11
C GLY A 865 -18.89 -13.01 21.06
N GLY A 866 -18.59 -12.43 19.88
CA GLY A 866 -18.42 -10.98 19.76
C GLY A 866 -17.99 -10.48 18.37
N ILE A 867 -17.93 -9.16 18.21
CA ILE A 867 -17.53 -8.47 16.99
C ILE A 867 -16.66 -7.25 17.34
N ALA A 868 -15.62 -6.99 16.53
CA ALA A 868 -14.78 -5.80 16.59
C ALA A 868 -14.53 -5.26 15.18
N VAL A 869 -14.50 -3.93 15.03
CA VAL A 869 -14.28 -3.25 13.75
C VAL A 869 -13.08 -2.31 13.87
N GLN A 870 -12.04 -2.58 13.08
CA GLN A 870 -10.85 -1.74 13.00
C GLN A 870 -11.17 -0.43 12.25
N SER A 871 -10.44 0.65 12.54
CA SER A 871 -10.56 1.95 11.86
C SER A 871 -10.42 1.89 10.34
N SER A 872 -9.68 0.90 9.82
CA SER A 872 -9.51 0.57 8.40
C SER A 872 -10.73 -0.10 7.75
N GLY A 873 -11.74 -0.49 8.53
CA GLY A 873 -12.92 -1.22 8.07
C GLY A 873 -12.78 -2.74 8.06
N ASN A 874 -11.67 -3.31 8.55
CA ASN A 874 -11.58 -4.75 8.83
C ASN A 874 -12.56 -5.12 9.94
N ILE A 875 -13.39 -6.14 9.71
CA ILE A 875 -14.37 -6.67 10.68
C ILE A 875 -13.83 -8.01 11.19
N TYR A 876 -13.85 -8.22 12.50
CA TYR A 876 -13.47 -9.47 13.14
C TYR A 876 -14.64 -10.00 13.96
N VAL A 877 -15.06 -11.24 13.71
CA VAL A 877 -16.17 -11.90 14.41
C VAL A 877 -15.66 -13.17 15.06
N THR A 878 -16.01 -13.39 16.32
CA THR A 878 -15.63 -14.59 17.08
C THR A 878 -16.85 -15.29 17.66
N GLY A 879 -16.70 -16.59 17.95
CA GLY A 879 -17.70 -17.41 18.62
C GLY A 879 -17.18 -18.81 18.91
N PHE A 880 -18.08 -19.77 19.12
CA PHE A 880 -17.78 -21.20 19.12
C PHE A 880 -18.40 -21.88 17.90
N THR A 881 -17.83 -23.03 17.51
CA THR A 881 -18.41 -23.98 16.56
C THR A 881 -18.32 -25.40 17.11
N SER A 882 -19.36 -26.22 16.91
CA SER A 882 -19.33 -27.68 17.12
C SER A 882 -19.10 -28.46 15.82
N GLY A 883 -18.54 -27.83 14.78
CA GLY A 883 -18.24 -28.44 13.48
C GLY A 883 -16.90 -27.99 12.89
N GLU A 884 -16.64 -28.38 11.64
CA GLU A 884 -15.44 -27.99 10.90
C GLU A 884 -15.72 -26.74 10.04
N LEU A 885 -15.10 -25.60 10.36
CA LEU A 885 -15.21 -24.38 9.55
C LEU A 885 -14.11 -24.33 8.47
N GLU A 886 -14.44 -24.92 7.32
CA GLU A 886 -13.66 -24.89 6.06
C GLU A 886 -12.36 -25.71 6.08
N GLU A 887 -11.20 -25.05 6.09
CA GLU A 887 -9.88 -25.70 5.97
C GLU A 887 -9.24 -26.02 7.33
N ASP A 888 -9.73 -25.43 8.42
CA ASP A 888 -9.30 -25.78 9.77
C ASP A 888 -10.16 -26.95 10.30
N SER A 889 -9.52 -28.03 10.75
CA SER A 889 -10.22 -29.20 11.31
C SER A 889 -10.79 -28.92 12.70
N SER A 890 -11.92 -29.55 13.05
CA SER A 890 -12.42 -29.50 14.43
C SER A 890 -11.54 -30.32 15.38
N LEU A 891 -11.32 -29.80 16.58
CA LEU A 891 -10.37 -30.35 17.55
C LEU A 891 -11.05 -30.99 18.77
N GLY A 892 -12.35 -30.71 19.02
CA GLY A 892 -13.10 -31.22 20.16
C GLY A 892 -14.63 -31.22 19.99
N MET A 893 -15.31 -30.75 21.04
CA MET A 893 -16.78 -30.62 21.09
C MET A 893 -17.26 -29.21 20.77
N LYS A 894 -16.48 -28.20 21.16
CA LYS A 894 -16.63 -26.80 20.74
C LYS A 894 -15.24 -26.20 20.57
N ASP A 895 -14.99 -25.58 19.44
CA ASP A 895 -13.76 -24.84 19.16
C ASP A 895 -14.07 -23.35 19.00
N ILE A 896 -13.17 -22.46 19.43
CA ILE A 896 -13.30 -21.02 19.15
C ILE A 896 -13.05 -20.77 17.67
N PHE A 897 -13.92 -19.97 17.02
CA PHE A 897 -13.61 -19.41 15.72
C PHE A 897 -13.26 -17.92 15.81
N LEU A 898 -12.43 -17.46 14.88
CA LEU A 898 -12.19 -16.06 14.56
C LEU A 898 -12.21 -15.90 13.03
N ILE A 899 -13.09 -15.04 12.52
CA ILE A 899 -13.26 -14.81 11.08
C ILE A 899 -13.08 -13.32 10.77
N LYS A 900 -12.29 -13.02 9.74
CA LYS A 900 -12.09 -11.66 9.21
C LYS A 900 -12.94 -11.41 7.97
N PHE A 901 -13.60 -10.26 7.91
CA PHE A 901 -14.30 -9.75 6.72
C PHE A 901 -13.84 -8.34 6.34
N ASN A 902 -13.98 -7.99 5.07
CA ASN A 902 -13.91 -6.61 4.58
C ASN A 902 -15.26 -5.88 4.75
N THR A 903 -15.27 -4.57 4.51
CA THR A 903 -16.45 -3.68 4.71
C THR A 903 -17.68 -4.02 3.86
N ASP A 904 -17.50 -4.80 2.79
CA ASP A 904 -18.52 -5.33 1.88
C ASP A 904 -19.12 -6.67 2.36
N GLY A 905 -18.58 -7.25 3.44
CA GLY A 905 -18.94 -8.58 3.93
C GLY A 905 -18.26 -9.72 3.17
N THR A 906 -17.21 -9.45 2.39
CA THR A 906 -16.36 -10.49 1.78
C THR A 906 -15.38 -11.01 2.83
N LYS A 907 -15.48 -12.31 3.15
CA LYS A 907 -14.57 -12.98 4.09
C LYS A 907 -13.14 -12.97 3.55
N GLN A 908 -12.16 -12.82 4.43
CA GLN A 908 -10.72 -12.78 4.09
C GLN A 908 -10.01 -14.04 4.59
N TRP A 909 -10.31 -14.48 5.82
CA TRP A 909 -9.83 -15.73 6.38
C TRP A 909 -10.70 -16.20 7.54
N THR A 910 -10.64 -17.50 7.81
CA THR A 910 -11.21 -18.21 8.97
C THR A 910 -10.05 -18.74 9.82
N LYS A 911 -10.19 -18.76 11.14
CA LYS A 911 -9.26 -19.39 12.09
C LYS A 911 -10.02 -20.12 13.19
N GLN A 912 -9.89 -21.45 13.26
CA GLN A 912 -10.42 -22.29 14.34
C GLN A 912 -9.31 -22.61 15.36
N VAL A 913 -9.62 -22.48 16.66
CA VAL A 913 -8.69 -22.68 17.78
C VAL A 913 -9.41 -23.48 18.87
N GLY A 914 -8.94 -24.70 19.11
CA GLY A 914 -9.63 -25.68 19.93
C GLY A 914 -8.71 -26.75 20.51
N SER A 915 -9.30 -27.60 21.34
CA SER A 915 -8.68 -28.76 21.98
C SER A 915 -9.74 -29.88 22.07
N SER A 916 -9.43 -31.03 22.69
CA SER A 916 -10.37 -32.17 22.80
C SER A 916 -11.58 -31.95 23.74
N LYS A 917 -11.99 -30.70 23.95
CA LYS A 917 -12.93 -30.23 24.97
C LYS A 917 -13.88 -29.17 24.38
N SER A 918 -14.30 -28.20 25.19
CA SER A 918 -15.23 -27.15 24.79
C SER A 918 -14.62 -25.80 25.09
N GLU A 919 -14.36 -25.06 24.03
CA GLU A 919 -13.84 -23.71 24.02
C GLU A 919 -14.94 -22.77 23.47
N GLU A 920 -15.28 -21.73 24.23
CA GLU A 920 -16.21 -20.69 23.76
C GLU A 920 -15.63 -19.30 24.01
N SER A 921 -15.62 -18.44 22.98
CA SER A 921 -15.29 -17.04 23.14
C SER A 921 -16.51 -16.21 23.55
N LYS A 922 -16.26 -15.11 24.27
CA LYS A 922 -17.25 -14.16 24.78
C LYS A 922 -16.93 -12.71 24.44
N GLY A 923 -15.81 -12.46 23.77
CA GLY A 923 -15.48 -11.15 23.25
C GLY A 923 -14.22 -11.15 22.38
N VAL A 924 -14.15 -10.16 21.49
CA VAL A 924 -12.99 -9.85 20.65
C VAL A 924 -12.74 -8.35 20.65
N ILE A 925 -11.48 -7.92 20.62
CA ILE A 925 -11.06 -6.53 20.35
C ILE A 925 -9.88 -6.52 19.39
N VAL A 926 -9.59 -5.34 18.83
CA VAL A 926 -8.33 -5.04 18.14
C VAL A 926 -7.57 -4.02 18.99
N ASP A 927 -6.30 -4.29 19.33
CA ASP A 927 -5.49 -3.36 20.14
C ASP A 927 -4.94 -2.18 19.32
N SER A 928 -4.31 -1.21 19.99
CA SER A 928 -3.70 -0.03 19.37
C SER A 928 -2.58 -0.36 18.36
N PHE A 929 -2.04 -1.58 18.41
CA PHE A 929 -1.02 -2.07 17.48
C PHE A 929 -1.59 -2.92 16.33
N GLY A 930 -2.92 -3.13 16.31
CA GLY A 930 -3.62 -3.90 15.28
C GLY A 930 -3.66 -5.41 15.49
N ASN A 931 -3.25 -5.91 16.67
CA ASN A 931 -3.40 -7.32 17.02
C ASN A 931 -4.86 -7.61 17.39
N ILE A 932 -5.35 -8.82 17.10
CA ILE A 932 -6.68 -9.27 17.52
C ILE A 932 -6.54 -10.03 18.83
N ILE A 933 -7.34 -9.69 19.83
CA ILE A 933 -7.39 -10.38 21.12
C ILE A 933 -8.78 -10.97 21.26
N VAL A 934 -8.85 -12.27 21.54
CA VAL A 934 -10.08 -13.03 21.82
C VAL A 934 -10.02 -13.55 23.25
N THR A 935 -11.14 -13.49 23.98
CA THR A 935 -11.26 -14.10 25.31
C THR A 935 -12.55 -14.88 25.49
N GLY A 936 -12.57 -15.75 26.49
CA GLY A 936 -13.70 -16.60 26.84
C GLY A 936 -13.27 -17.65 27.87
N HIS A 937 -13.65 -18.90 27.64
CA HIS A 937 -13.30 -20.02 28.50
C HIS A 937 -12.96 -21.29 27.71
N THR A 938 -12.29 -22.23 28.38
CA THR A 938 -11.87 -23.54 27.86
C THR A 938 -12.01 -24.61 28.92
N GLY A 939 -12.57 -25.77 28.55
CA GLY A 939 -12.54 -27.00 29.34
C GLY A 939 -11.30 -27.87 29.09
N GLY A 940 -10.33 -27.38 28.32
CA GLY A 940 -9.14 -28.11 27.86
C GLY A 940 -7.81 -27.42 28.20
N GLN A 941 -6.74 -27.85 27.52
CA GLN A 941 -5.36 -27.45 27.82
C GLN A 941 -4.70 -26.73 26.63
N PHE A 942 -4.34 -25.48 26.85
CA PHE A 942 -3.63 -24.59 25.91
C PHE A 942 -2.28 -24.17 26.50
N GLY A 943 -1.28 -25.06 26.38
CA GLY A 943 0.09 -24.82 26.84
C GLY A 943 0.46 -25.66 28.06
N GLN A 944 0.74 -25.00 29.19
CA GLN A 944 1.24 -25.67 30.41
C GLN A 944 0.26 -26.75 30.93
N SER A 945 0.81 -27.78 31.58
CA SER A 945 0.04 -28.93 32.08
C SER A 945 -0.78 -28.58 33.33
N TYR A 946 -1.95 -28.00 33.13
CA TYR A 946 -2.95 -27.76 34.16
C TYR A 946 -3.92 -28.95 34.27
N ILE A 947 -4.16 -29.39 35.50
CA ILE A 947 -5.14 -30.46 35.81
C ILE A 947 -6.34 -29.79 36.46
N SER A 948 -7.29 -29.37 35.60
CA SER A 948 -8.63 -28.90 35.98
C SER A 948 -9.65 -29.74 35.21
N ASP A 949 -10.68 -30.24 35.90
CA ASP A 949 -11.87 -30.83 35.30
C ASP A 949 -13.00 -29.80 35.10
N SER A 950 -12.78 -28.56 35.53
CA SER A 950 -13.65 -27.40 35.31
C SER A 950 -13.08 -26.40 34.29
N GLU A 951 -13.96 -25.60 33.68
CA GLU A 951 -13.61 -24.57 32.71
C GLU A 951 -12.70 -23.48 33.32
N THR A 952 -11.82 -22.93 32.48
CA THR A 952 -10.82 -21.92 32.86
C THR A 952 -10.86 -20.74 31.89
N VAL A 953 -10.43 -19.55 32.31
CA VAL A 953 -10.35 -18.38 31.42
C VAL A 953 -9.34 -18.64 30.32
N LEU A 954 -9.71 -18.40 29.06
CA LEU A 954 -8.81 -18.42 27.91
C LEU A 954 -8.65 -17.03 27.31
N VAL A 955 -7.42 -16.69 26.93
CA VAL A 955 -7.10 -15.53 26.09
C VAL A 955 -6.21 -16.00 24.94
N VAL A 956 -6.51 -15.57 23.72
CA VAL A 956 -5.69 -15.82 22.52
C VAL A 956 -5.43 -14.49 21.82
N LYS A 957 -4.15 -14.17 21.59
CA LYS A 957 -3.71 -12.99 20.84
C LYS A 957 -3.19 -13.42 19.48
N PHE A 958 -3.68 -12.77 18.42
CA PHE A 958 -3.33 -13.01 17.03
C PHE A 958 -2.73 -11.76 16.40
N ASP A 959 -1.82 -11.91 15.44
CA ASP A 959 -1.42 -10.81 14.57
C ASP A 959 -2.48 -10.52 13.47
N PHE A 960 -2.29 -9.44 12.71
CA PHE A 960 -3.21 -8.99 11.66
C PHE A 960 -3.48 -10.02 10.55
N SER A 961 -2.63 -11.06 10.42
CA SER A 961 -2.78 -12.16 9.45
C SER A 961 -3.64 -13.32 9.97
N GLY A 962 -4.00 -13.31 11.26
CA GLY A 962 -4.72 -14.40 11.92
C GLY A 962 -3.81 -15.48 12.48
N LYS A 963 -2.48 -15.27 12.51
CA LYS A 963 -1.55 -16.18 13.18
C LYS A 963 -1.56 -15.91 14.68
N VAL A 964 -1.69 -16.97 15.49
CA VAL A 964 -1.56 -16.90 16.96
C VAL A 964 -0.15 -16.43 17.33
N LEU A 965 -0.08 -15.36 18.12
CA LEU A 965 1.13 -14.86 18.78
C LEU A 965 1.34 -15.58 20.11
N TRP A 966 0.30 -15.67 20.93
CA TRP A 966 0.28 -16.44 22.18
C TRP A 966 -1.15 -16.81 22.60
N HIS A 967 -1.26 -17.79 23.49
CA HIS A 967 -2.46 -18.08 24.28
C HIS A 967 -2.09 -18.13 25.77
N LYS A 968 -3.04 -17.81 26.66
CA LYS A 968 -2.88 -17.84 28.12
C LYS A 968 -4.14 -18.40 28.76
N GLN A 969 -3.95 -19.23 29.79
CA GLN A 969 -5.03 -19.71 30.66
C GLN A 969 -4.90 -19.11 32.05
N PHE A 970 -6.04 -18.83 32.70
CA PHE A 970 -6.09 -18.40 34.10
C PHE A 970 -7.21 -19.16 34.82
N ASN A 971 -6.88 -19.77 35.97
CA ASN A 971 -7.77 -20.67 36.67
C ASN A 971 -7.70 -20.56 38.20
N SER A 972 -8.78 -20.99 38.82
CA SER A 972 -8.95 -21.34 40.22
C SER A 972 -9.02 -22.86 40.37
N THR A 973 -9.68 -23.37 41.43
CA THR A 973 -10.01 -24.79 41.61
C THR A 973 -11.41 -25.16 41.13
N LYS A 974 -12.06 -24.27 40.36
CA LYS A 974 -13.44 -24.38 39.86
C LYS A 974 -13.57 -23.63 38.53
N MET A 975 -14.80 -23.58 38.00
CA MET A 975 -15.20 -22.83 36.80
C MET A 975 -14.88 -21.33 36.88
N ASP A 976 -14.17 -20.83 35.87
CA ASP A 976 -13.85 -19.42 35.67
C ASP A 976 -14.06 -19.00 34.22
N GLN A 977 -14.64 -17.82 33.99
CA GLN A 977 -14.90 -17.30 32.63
C GLN A 977 -14.60 -15.80 32.54
N ALA A 978 -13.98 -15.37 31.44
CA ALA A 978 -13.93 -13.95 31.04
C ALA A 978 -15.02 -13.67 30.01
N ASN A 979 -15.85 -12.65 30.27
CA ASN A 979 -17.01 -12.28 29.45
C ASN A 979 -16.83 -10.94 28.71
N ALA A 980 -15.89 -10.11 29.16
CA ALA A 980 -15.58 -8.83 28.54
C ALA A 980 -14.07 -8.58 28.55
N LEU A 981 -13.60 -7.82 27.57
CA LEU A 981 -12.21 -7.41 27.43
C LEU A 981 -12.08 -5.97 26.92
N ALA A 982 -10.99 -5.32 27.31
CA ALA A 982 -10.57 -4.01 26.81
C ALA A 982 -9.04 -3.95 26.72
N SER A 983 -8.51 -2.98 25.97
CA SER A 983 -7.08 -2.67 25.93
C SER A 983 -6.82 -1.18 26.11
N ASP A 984 -5.71 -0.81 26.73
CA ASP A 984 -5.22 0.57 26.73
C ASP A 984 -4.20 0.82 25.60
N ASN A 985 -3.81 2.08 25.40
CA ASN A 985 -2.89 2.48 24.34
C ASN A 985 -1.47 1.91 24.52
N GLN A 986 -1.11 1.41 25.71
CA GLN A 986 0.15 0.71 25.95
C GLN A 986 0.06 -0.79 25.60
N GLY A 987 -1.10 -1.28 25.14
CA GLY A 987 -1.33 -2.68 24.82
C GLY A 987 -1.55 -3.58 26.04
N ASN A 988 -1.78 -3.02 27.23
CA ASN A 988 -2.23 -3.83 28.37
C ASN A 988 -3.66 -4.31 28.11
N ILE A 989 -3.98 -5.51 28.56
CA ILE A 989 -5.27 -6.17 28.32
C ILE A 989 -6.00 -6.30 29.65
N TYR A 990 -7.26 -5.89 29.70
CA TYR A 990 -8.11 -5.95 30.88
C TYR A 990 -9.22 -6.97 30.60
N LEU A 991 -9.38 -7.98 31.45
CA LEU A 991 -10.40 -9.02 31.35
C LEU A 991 -11.37 -8.87 32.53
N ALA A 992 -12.66 -8.95 32.26
CA ALA A 992 -13.71 -8.97 33.28
C ALA A 992 -14.65 -10.16 33.09
N GLY A 993 -15.08 -10.77 34.19
CA GLY A 993 -15.93 -11.96 34.20
C GLY A 993 -16.23 -12.45 35.60
N PHE A 994 -16.30 -13.76 35.81
CA PHE A 994 -16.60 -14.35 37.12
C PHE A 994 -15.75 -15.58 37.42
N THR A 995 -15.61 -15.87 38.72
CA THR A 995 -14.95 -17.06 39.26
C THR A 995 -15.85 -17.73 40.30
N TRP A 996 -15.90 -19.06 40.30
CA TRP A 996 -16.51 -19.83 41.38
C TRP A 996 -15.50 -20.27 42.44
N GLY A 997 -14.21 -20.04 42.23
CA GLY A 997 -13.10 -20.50 43.08
C GLY A 997 -12.22 -19.38 43.62
N ALA A 998 -11.06 -19.75 44.17
CA ALA A 998 -10.08 -18.83 44.72
C ALA A 998 -8.92 -18.63 43.73
N PHE A 999 -8.62 -17.36 43.40
CA PHE A 999 -7.41 -16.96 42.67
C PHE A 999 -6.35 -16.44 43.65
N GLU A 1000 -5.13 -16.95 43.54
CA GLU A 1000 -3.90 -16.33 44.11
C GLU A 1000 -4.06 -15.74 45.52
N GLU A 1001 -4.29 -16.64 46.48
CA GLU A 1001 -4.50 -16.36 47.92
C GLU A 1001 -5.75 -15.53 48.27
N GLN A 1002 -6.50 -15.01 47.29
CA GLN A 1002 -7.79 -14.35 47.54
C GLN A 1002 -8.89 -15.37 47.82
N THR A 1003 -9.63 -15.16 48.91
CA THR A 1003 -10.79 -15.98 49.27
C THR A 1003 -12.04 -15.55 48.51
N ASN A 1004 -12.67 -16.48 47.80
CA ASN A 1004 -14.03 -16.32 47.28
C ASN A 1004 -15.00 -16.06 48.45
N LYS A 1005 -15.87 -15.06 48.29
CA LYS A 1005 -16.84 -14.59 49.30
C LYS A 1005 -18.28 -15.00 49.00
N GLY A 1006 -18.56 -15.51 47.79
CA GLY A 1006 -19.89 -15.93 47.34
C GLY A 1006 -19.91 -17.34 46.73
N SER A 1007 -20.95 -17.60 45.94
CA SER A 1007 -20.96 -18.69 44.95
C SER A 1007 -20.14 -18.31 43.71
N ASP A 1008 -20.26 -17.06 43.30
CA ASP A 1008 -19.77 -16.45 42.08
C ASP A 1008 -19.27 -15.03 42.40
N ASP A 1009 -17.95 -14.84 42.37
CA ASP A 1009 -17.28 -13.56 42.64
C ASP A 1009 -16.82 -12.90 41.32
N LEU A 1010 -16.74 -11.57 41.31
CA LEU A 1010 -16.22 -10.78 40.18
C LEU A 1010 -14.75 -11.10 39.92
N LEU A 1011 -14.44 -11.57 38.71
CA LEU A 1011 -13.07 -11.76 38.25
C LEU A 1011 -12.63 -10.55 37.41
N LEU A 1012 -11.52 -9.92 37.80
CA LEU A 1012 -10.85 -8.87 37.04
C LEU A 1012 -9.37 -9.22 36.94
N ILE A 1013 -8.84 -9.31 35.72
CA ILE A 1013 -7.43 -9.62 35.45
C ILE A 1013 -6.86 -8.53 34.55
N LYS A 1014 -5.73 -7.92 34.93
CA LYS A 1014 -4.93 -7.08 34.03
C LYS A 1014 -3.72 -7.89 33.55
N LEU A 1015 -3.42 -7.78 32.26
CA LEU A 1015 -2.25 -8.36 31.60
C LEU A 1015 -1.42 -7.27 30.91
N ASN A 1016 -0.11 -7.49 30.78
CA ASN A 1016 0.74 -6.77 29.83
C ASN A 1016 0.50 -7.26 28.39
N GLU A 1017 1.15 -6.61 27.42
CA GLU A 1017 1.09 -6.94 25.98
C GLU A 1017 1.48 -8.41 25.68
N ASP A 1018 2.38 -8.95 26.48
CA ASP A 1018 2.95 -10.30 26.41
C ASP A 1018 2.08 -11.35 27.14
N GLY A 1019 0.93 -10.96 27.70
CA GLY A 1019 -0.06 -11.82 28.36
C GLY A 1019 0.34 -12.29 29.76
N GLU A 1020 1.16 -11.54 30.48
CA GLU A 1020 1.54 -11.79 31.87
C GLU A 1020 0.77 -10.85 32.80
N LYS A 1021 0.42 -11.29 34.02
CA LYS A 1021 -0.38 -10.50 34.96
C LYS A 1021 0.44 -9.40 35.63
N ILE A 1022 -0.16 -8.21 35.79
CA ILE A 1022 0.46 -6.97 36.31
C ILE A 1022 -0.51 -6.14 37.15
#